data_AF-A0AAW7JSF1-F1
#
_entry.id   AF-A0AAW7JSF1-F1
#
_cell.length_a   1.000
_cell.length_b   1.000
_cell.length_c   1.000
_cell.angle_alpha   90.00
_cell.angle_beta   90.00
_cell.angle_gamma   90.00
#
_symmetry.space_group_name_H-M   'P 1'
#
loop_
_entity.id
_entity.type
_entity.pdbx_description
1 polymer ?
#
loop_
_entity_poly.entity_id
_entity_poly.type
_entity_poly.pdbx_seq_one_letter_code
_entity_poly.pdbx_strand_id
1 'polypeptide(L)'
;MIRHLSVCIALTALWLGGASHASAIDIKDGVYQISSGADLAEFSRLVAEGNGNIKGVMTRDVDMTGIGFSPIGSGDVPFSGVFDGGCNYVRNLTIDSPSKNYVGLFGMVSNGAYIKNVIVDASSSVAGKDFCAGIAGGSVGGGTVTIENCGNEAAVYASGANAAGIIGVSYLGSCNFNITNCYNAGQIDGGRESAAISGWVGGGSVIKNCFNSGNVTGMDGTKSLYRNTCTSSGLYDIYGYQGTKISGEDFRSGAAAYLMNNHGNDNIWYQTLGEDLQPVPFSTHGTVYLVGNLNCDGTPAGEANGYSNENVSVREPHDFVDGVCSVCGSVDTDFMKADADGLYAVSTPQQLYWFAAYANKVDAAAGAYLTADIDFSGYTAKGVMIGEVENVPYSGTFDGREHSIKIAYDTDKDNVALFRFINGAAIRNLLITGSVSTTARYAGGILSASRGSSLIENCVSTVNITSSYSGDATHGGLASNTHDNIVFRNCGYAGKIDAPQSDGSAGIIGYAHGAKEILLQNVYVVSNLNFSTTGNCDVFARNGVQYDNCYYWTPFLESGDATLLGKEQSAASGELCYLLNAFSSCGSPWTQTLGEDAVPLPFTGHKTVSVAGDVNCDRTLGADATFTNDGTAVIVPEHDYADGVCRNCGARLITRGEQLMAVADGMAKGNVSRTVAITLGADIDMSGIYAYPGIGTSDYPYAGVFEGNGHRILNLTVENGLEGNKGLFGVVNGGAKIRNVVMDASCYIYAKAWAAGIVGTVVNKGLLEISGCGNEADITVTGANAGGILGVNDQQKALVYITDCYNTGVITAQRESAGLSGWLGDRAKVENCYNAGEIVLESPDASNTFARGNKTAFVNCYELDGKQVNGVTSTQLENGELCYLLNGRQSEDAVFFQTLGEDAHPVLDKTHKVVFFDGKEYVNEPVTDAIDSVKDTVGADVESIWTLFGVRSQTLRKGVNVVRMTDGTVRKILVK
;
A
#
# COMPACT_ATOMS: atom_id res chain seq x y z
N MET A 1 21.11 -35.20 -43.22
CA MET A 1 21.76 -34.83 -44.50
C MET A 1 21.65 -33.31 -44.59
N ILE A 2 22.66 -32.43 -44.62
CA ILE A 2 24.09 -32.41 -44.97
C ILE A 2 24.64 -31.16 -44.22
N ARG A 3 25.57 -31.31 -43.25
CA ARG A 3 27.02 -31.00 -43.31
C ARG A 3 27.42 -29.55 -43.66
N HIS A 4 28.09 -28.93 -42.68
CA HIS A 4 29.24 -28.02 -42.73
C HIS A 4 29.76 -27.59 -44.11
N LEU A 5 29.94 -26.28 -44.30
CA LEU A 5 30.92 -25.72 -45.22
C LEU A 5 31.78 -24.68 -44.51
N SER A 6 33.04 -25.06 -44.29
CA SER A 6 34.15 -24.19 -43.92
C SER A 6 34.51 -23.26 -45.08
N VAL A 7 34.77 -21.99 -44.80
CA VAL A 7 35.44 -21.08 -45.74
C VAL A 7 36.79 -20.71 -45.14
N CYS A 8 37.85 -21.29 -45.70
CA CYS A 8 39.21 -20.80 -45.58
C CYS A 8 39.37 -19.59 -46.53
N ILE A 9 39.88 -18.47 -46.02
CA ILE A 9 40.56 -17.46 -46.84
C ILE A 9 42.00 -17.38 -46.35
N ALA A 10 42.90 -17.46 -47.32
CA ALA A 10 44.32 -17.70 -47.18
C ALA A 10 45.10 -16.51 -46.60
N LEU A 11 46.05 -16.84 -45.73
CA LEU A 11 47.19 -16.00 -45.37
C LEU A 11 48.10 -15.81 -46.60
N THR A 12 48.43 -14.56 -46.91
CA THR A 12 49.71 -14.20 -47.51
C THR A 12 50.48 -13.35 -46.50
N ALA A 13 51.59 -13.88 -46.04
CA ALA A 13 52.49 -13.25 -45.09
C ALA A 13 53.21 -12.04 -45.70
N LEU A 14 53.20 -10.92 -44.98
CA LEU A 14 54.35 -10.02 -44.91
C LEU A 14 54.76 -9.91 -43.45
N TRP A 15 55.96 -10.41 -43.16
CA TRP A 15 56.56 -10.48 -41.85
C TRP A 15 57.46 -9.27 -41.64
N LEU A 16 57.14 -8.42 -40.66
CA LEU A 16 58.07 -7.47 -40.04
C LEU A 16 57.73 -7.36 -38.54
N GLY A 17 58.43 -8.14 -37.72
CA GLY A 17 58.88 -7.73 -36.38
C GLY A 17 57.90 -7.80 -35.20
N GLY A 18 57.86 -8.96 -34.53
CA GLY A 18 58.00 -9.05 -33.07
C GLY A 18 56.80 -8.77 -32.15
N ALA A 19 55.93 -9.77 -31.94
CA ALA A 19 55.41 -10.22 -30.64
C ALA A 19 54.54 -11.47 -30.86
N SER A 20 54.90 -12.59 -30.23
CA SER A 20 54.12 -13.83 -30.22
C SER A 20 52.71 -13.58 -29.68
N HIS A 21 51.68 -14.02 -30.41
CA HIS A 21 50.29 -13.99 -29.95
C HIS A 21 50.14 -14.82 -28.68
N ALA A 22 49.64 -14.19 -27.61
CA ALA A 22 49.28 -14.85 -26.36
C ALA A 22 48.13 -15.86 -26.59
N SER A 23 48.12 -16.93 -25.80
CA SER A 23 47.09 -17.98 -25.82
C SER A 23 45.68 -17.42 -25.66
N ALA A 24 44.69 -18.00 -26.36
CA ALA A 24 43.28 -17.67 -26.19
C ALA A 24 42.84 -17.92 -24.74
N ILE A 25 42.13 -16.96 -24.13
CA ILE A 25 41.54 -17.10 -22.79
C ILE A 25 40.58 -18.30 -22.79
N ASP A 26 40.62 -19.12 -21.74
CA ASP A 26 39.67 -20.23 -21.57
C ASP A 26 38.25 -19.69 -21.32
N ILE A 27 37.23 -20.32 -21.91
CA ILE A 27 35.83 -19.91 -21.79
C ILE A 27 35.02 -21.08 -21.25
N LYS A 28 34.42 -20.90 -20.06
CA LYS A 28 33.52 -21.88 -19.45
C LYS A 28 32.13 -21.29 -19.35
N ASP A 29 31.15 -21.96 -19.95
CA ASP A 29 29.74 -21.54 -19.96
C ASP A 29 29.53 -20.08 -20.37
N GLY A 30 30.32 -19.61 -21.35
CA GLY A 30 30.27 -18.23 -21.84
C GLY A 30 30.95 -17.20 -20.93
N VAL A 31 31.74 -17.63 -19.94
CA VAL A 31 32.51 -16.78 -19.03
C VAL A 31 34.01 -16.96 -19.26
N TYR A 32 34.69 -15.87 -19.57
CA TYR A 32 36.14 -15.79 -19.77
C TYR A 32 36.87 -15.99 -18.43
N GLN A 33 37.75 -17.00 -18.36
CA GLN A 33 38.50 -17.37 -17.17
C GLN A 33 39.83 -16.61 -17.14
N ILE A 34 39.93 -15.60 -16.29
CA ILE A 34 41.09 -14.72 -16.19
C ILE A 34 42.02 -15.28 -15.10
N SER A 35 43.24 -15.68 -15.48
CA SER A 35 44.18 -16.31 -14.56
C SER A 35 45.55 -15.64 -14.51
N SER A 36 45.78 -14.65 -15.37
CA SER A 36 47.04 -13.94 -15.53
C SER A 36 46.82 -12.51 -16.03
N GLY A 37 47.84 -11.66 -15.95
CA GLY A 37 47.73 -10.29 -16.46
C GLY A 37 47.58 -10.22 -17.98
N ALA A 38 48.09 -11.22 -18.70
CA ALA A 38 47.88 -11.34 -20.14
C ALA A 38 46.41 -11.64 -20.46
N ASP A 39 45.76 -12.51 -19.69
CA ASP A 39 44.32 -12.79 -19.85
C ASP A 39 43.48 -11.54 -19.55
N LEU A 40 43.84 -10.75 -18.53
CA LEU A 40 43.12 -9.52 -18.19
C LEU A 40 43.27 -8.45 -19.29
N ALA A 41 44.49 -8.30 -19.84
CA ALA A 41 44.73 -7.40 -20.97
C ALA A 41 43.98 -7.85 -22.23
N GLU A 42 43.93 -9.16 -22.49
CA GLU A 42 43.17 -9.72 -23.61
C GLU A 42 41.66 -9.56 -23.42
N PHE A 43 41.13 -9.72 -22.20
CA PHE A 43 39.73 -9.44 -21.90
C PHE A 43 39.36 -7.98 -22.19
N SER A 44 40.23 -7.04 -21.81
CA SER A 44 40.07 -5.63 -22.15
C SER A 44 40.06 -5.39 -23.67
N ARG A 45 40.97 -6.05 -24.40
CA ARG A 45 41.05 -5.97 -25.86
C ARG A 45 39.76 -6.47 -26.52
N LEU A 46 39.19 -7.59 -26.06
CA LEU A 46 37.93 -8.14 -26.57
C LEU A 46 36.76 -7.18 -26.38
N VAL A 47 36.69 -6.49 -25.24
CA VAL A 47 35.69 -5.43 -25.00
C VAL A 47 35.90 -4.30 -26.01
N ALA A 48 37.13 -3.83 -26.21
CA ALA A 48 37.44 -2.77 -27.17
C ALA A 48 37.08 -3.13 -28.63
N GLU A 49 37.03 -4.42 -28.98
CA GLU A 49 36.61 -4.92 -30.30
C GLU A 49 35.08 -4.97 -30.51
N GLY A 50 34.30 -4.45 -29.57
CA GLY A 50 32.83 -4.38 -29.69
C GLY A 50 32.07 -5.34 -28.76
N ASN A 51 32.77 -6.16 -27.97
CA ASN A 51 32.13 -7.14 -27.09
C ASN A 51 31.86 -6.57 -25.68
N GLY A 52 31.15 -5.44 -25.59
CA GLY A 52 30.94 -4.71 -24.34
C GLY A 52 30.20 -5.47 -23.23
N ASN A 53 29.44 -6.51 -23.57
CA ASN A 53 28.56 -7.24 -22.64
C ASN A 53 29.08 -8.63 -22.22
N ILE A 54 30.36 -8.95 -22.47
CA ILE A 54 30.95 -10.24 -22.12
C ILE A 54 31.11 -10.43 -20.61
N LYS A 55 31.25 -11.69 -20.19
CA LYS A 55 31.39 -12.07 -18.78
C LYS A 55 32.80 -12.55 -18.48
N GLY A 56 33.47 -12.01 -17.48
CA GLY A 56 34.79 -12.43 -17.02
C GLY A 56 34.77 -12.86 -15.56
N VAL A 57 35.56 -13.88 -15.22
CA VAL A 57 35.83 -14.25 -13.83
C VAL A 57 37.33 -14.42 -13.60
N MET A 58 37.88 -13.76 -12.59
CA MET A 58 39.25 -14.03 -12.14
C MET A 58 39.26 -15.31 -11.31
N THR A 59 40.20 -16.19 -11.61
CA THR A 59 40.36 -17.50 -10.95
C THR A 59 41.52 -17.53 -9.95
N ARG A 60 42.27 -16.44 -9.88
CA ARG A 60 43.39 -16.17 -8.97
C ARG A 60 43.77 -14.70 -9.07
N ASP A 61 44.64 -14.26 -8.16
CA ASP A 61 45.29 -12.96 -8.26
C ASP A 61 46.03 -12.79 -9.59
N VAL A 62 45.97 -11.58 -10.12
CA VAL A 62 46.55 -11.20 -11.41
C VAL A 62 47.68 -10.20 -11.20
N ASP A 63 48.89 -10.59 -11.59
CA ASP A 63 50.06 -9.71 -11.62
C ASP A 63 50.21 -9.06 -13.00
N MET A 64 50.24 -7.73 -13.03
CA MET A 64 50.34 -6.90 -14.25
C MET A 64 51.77 -6.41 -14.53
N THR A 65 52.78 -6.90 -13.80
CA THR A 65 54.17 -6.50 -13.99
C THR A 65 54.63 -6.65 -15.44
N GLY A 66 55.01 -5.54 -16.07
CA GLY A 66 55.52 -5.52 -17.45
C GLY A 66 54.45 -5.75 -18.53
N ILE A 67 53.16 -5.76 -18.17
CA ILE A 67 52.06 -5.98 -19.11
C ILE A 67 51.39 -4.63 -19.42
N GLY A 68 51.40 -4.25 -20.69
CA GLY A 68 50.68 -3.06 -21.14
C GLY A 68 49.16 -3.26 -21.02
N PHE A 69 48.48 -2.32 -20.36
CA PHE A 69 47.05 -2.39 -20.11
C PHE A 69 46.31 -1.16 -20.63
N SER A 70 45.19 -1.39 -21.31
CA SER A 70 44.20 -0.36 -21.62
C SER A 70 42.95 -0.61 -20.76
N PRO A 71 42.32 0.43 -20.20
CA PRO A 71 41.11 0.28 -19.39
C PRO A 71 40.01 -0.53 -20.10
N ILE A 72 39.31 -1.38 -19.35
CA ILE A 72 38.19 -2.17 -19.87
C ILE A 72 37.01 -1.23 -20.17
N GLY A 73 36.58 -1.18 -21.42
CA GLY A 73 35.50 -0.32 -21.88
C GLY A 73 35.92 1.12 -22.15
N SER A 74 35.27 1.72 -23.14
CA SER A 74 35.52 3.08 -23.63
C SER A 74 34.21 3.82 -23.92
N GLY A 75 34.28 5.08 -24.35
CA GLY A 75 33.07 5.82 -24.73
C GLY A 75 32.37 5.23 -25.96
N ASP A 76 33.13 4.63 -26.87
CA ASP A 76 32.60 4.00 -28.08
C ASP A 76 32.06 2.60 -27.81
N VAL A 77 32.72 1.86 -26.91
CA VAL A 77 32.31 0.52 -26.49
C VAL A 77 32.38 0.43 -24.96
N PRO A 78 31.34 0.90 -24.24
CA PRO A 78 31.33 0.84 -22.79
C PRO A 78 31.13 -0.60 -22.31
N PHE A 79 31.68 -0.91 -21.14
CA PHE A 79 31.42 -2.21 -20.51
C PHE A 79 30.00 -2.24 -19.92
N SER A 80 29.21 -3.25 -20.30
CA SER A 80 27.86 -3.54 -19.82
C SER A 80 27.69 -5.00 -19.38
N GLY A 81 28.82 -5.73 -19.30
CA GLY A 81 28.86 -7.15 -18.95
C GLY A 81 29.01 -7.40 -17.45
N VAL A 82 29.44 -8.62 -17.12
CA VAL A 82 29.71 -9.04 -15.73
C VAL A 82 31.20 -9.28 -15.55
N PHE A 83 31.80 -8.66 -14.55
CA PHE A 83 33.17 -8.94 -14.14
C PHE A 83 33.19 -9.36 -12.68
N ASP A 84 33.52 -10.63 -12.44
CA ASP A 84 33.66 -11.18 -11.10
C ASP A 84 35.15 -11.40 -10.80
N GLY A 85 35.72 -10.61 -9.91
CA GLY A 85 37.10 -10.80 -9.47
C GLY A 85 37.32 -12.08 -8.67
N GLY A 86 36.28 -12.84 -8.32
CA GLY A 86 36.42 -14.12 -7.63
C GLY A 86 37.13 -14.02 -6.27
N CYS A 87 37.03 -12.86 -5.62
CA CYS A 87 37.75 -12.49 -4.40
C CYS A 87 39.27 -12.45 -4.59
N ASN A 88 39.73 -11.95 -5.74
CA ASN A 88 41.15 -11.84 -6.08
C ASN A 88 41.61 -10.40 -6.28
N TYR A 89 42.92 -10.23 -6.27
CA TYR A 89 43.62 -8.97 -6.39
C TYR A 89 44.18 -8.77 -7.79
N VAL A 90 44.06 -7.54 -8.29
CA VAL A 90 44.86 -7.04 -9.41
C VAL A 90 46.05 -6.30 -8.83
N ARG A 91 47.27 -6.78 -9.11
CA ARG A 91 48.54 -6.27 -8.56
C ARG A 91 49.45 -5.69 -9.62
N ASN A 92 50.30 -4.76 -9.21
CA ASN A 92 51.29 -4.08 -10.06
C ASN A 92 50.68 -3.49 -11.34
N LEU A 93 49.39 -3.11 -11.32
CA LEU A 93 48.74 -2.47 -12.46
C LEU A 93 49.21 -1.01 -12.52
N THR A 94 49.82 -0.60 -13.63
CA THR A 94 50.18 0.80 -13.86
C THR A 94 49.43 1.32 -15.07
N ILE A 95 48.55 2.28 -14.86
CA ILE A 95 47.91 3.04 -15.93
C ILE A 95 48.40 4.48 -15.82
N ASP A 96 49.26 4.91 -16.73
CA ASP A 96 49.77 6.28 -16.80
C ASP A 96 49.32 6.93 -18.11
N SER A 97 48.19 7.63 -18.06
CA SER A 97 47.53 8.24 -19.22
C SER A 97 47.13 9.69 -18.96
N PRO A 98 48.09 10.59 -18.70
CA PRO A 98 47.85 11.94 -18.15
C PRO A 98 47.07 12.88 -19.09
N SER A 99 46.81 12.47 -20.34
CA SER A 99 45.99 13.21 -21.31
C SER A 99 44.60 12.63 -21.51
N LYS A 100 44.26 11.51 -20.86
CA LYS A 100 43.01 10.77 -21.06
C LYS A 100 42.05 10.98 -19.89
N ASN A 101 40.77 10.96 -20.22
CA ASN A 101 39.69 11.03 -19.25
C ASN A 101 39.11 9.62 -19.04
N TYR A 102 38.38 9.41 -17.94
CA TYR A 102 37.70 8.14 -17.63
C TYR A 102 38.70 6.99 -17.52
N VAL A 103 39.59 7.09 -16.55
CA VAL A 103 40.73 6.16 -16.39
C VAL A 103 40.54 5.32 -15.13
N GLY A 104 40.67 4.00 -15.26
CA GLY A 104 40.62 3.04 -14.15
C GLY A 104 40.84 1.62 -14.66
N LEU A 105 40.67 0.60 -13.82
CA LEU A 105 40.61 -0.79 -14.30
C LEU A 105 39.57 -0.93 -15.41
N PHE A 106 38.42 -0.28 -15.22
CA PHE A 106 37.41 0.01 -16.23
C PHE A 106 37.49 1.49 -16.63
N GLY A 107 37.47 1.76 -17.93
CA GLY A 107 37.45 3.13 -18.44
C GLY A 107 36.05 3.73 -18.34
N MET A 108 35.16 3.23 -19.20
CA MET A 108 33.73 3.58 -19.15
C MET A 108 32.83 2.35 -19.06
N VAL A 109 31.84 2.44 -18.17
CA VAL A 109 30.77 1.44 -17.95
C VAL A 109 29.40 1.98 -18.38
N SER A 110 28.40 1.12 -18.55
CA SER A 110 27.03 1.52 -18.92
C SER A 110 25.99 0.58 -18.31
N ASN A 111 24.71 0.89 -18.52
CA ASN A 111 23.58 0.14 -17.98
C ASN A 111 23.75 -1.38 -18.07
N GLY A 112 23.54 -2.07 -16.96
CA GLY A 112 23.66 -3.52 -16.86
C GLY A 112 25.05 -4.02 -16.46
N ALA A 113 26.07 -3.15 -16.42
CA ALA A 113 27.38 -3.55 -15.91
C ALA A 113 27.29 -4.00 -14.44
N TYR A 114 27.90 -5.15 -14.15
CA TYR A 114 28.03 -5.68 -12.81
C TYR A 114 29.48 -6.06 -12.53
N ILE A 115 30.15 -5.25 -11.70
CA ILE A 115 31.54 -5.44 -11.31
C ILE A 115 31.55 -5.86 -9.85
N LYS A 116 32.18 -6.99 -9.53
CA LYS A 116 32.21 -7.48 -8.15
C LYS A 116 33.47 -8.20 -7.76
N ASN A 117 33.70 -8.32 -6.45
CA ASN A 117 34.70 -9.20 -5.82
C ASN A 117 36.14 -8.98 -6.32
N VAL A 118 36.54 -7.74 -6.60
CA VAL A 118 37.89 -7.39 -7.09
C VAL A 118 38.51 -6.27 -6.25
N ILE A 119 39.77 -6.44 -5.87
CA ILE A 119 40.58 -5.39 -5.23
C ILE A 119 41.73 -5.00 -6.16
N VAL A 120 41.88 -3.70 -6.40
CA VAL A 120 43.09 -3.16 -7.04
C VAL A 120 44.07 -2.80 -5.93
N ASP A 121 45.12 -3.62 -5.81
CA ASP A 121 46.07 -3.65 -4.71
C ASP A 121 46.99 -2.42 -4.63
N ALA A 122 47.55 -2.15 -3.46
CA ALA A 122 48.43 -1.01 -3.17
C ALA A 122 49.72 -0.95 -4.02
N SER A 123 50.13 -2.07 -4.62
CA SER A 123 51.21 -2.12 -5.62
C SER A 123 50.88 -1.46 -6.96
N SER A 124 49.62 -1.07 -7.17
CA SER A 124 49.12 -0.50 -8.42
C SER A 124 49.02 1.04 -8.38
N SER A 125 48.93 1.67 -9.55
CA SER A 125 48.72 3.10 -9.71
C SER A 125 47.87 3.43 -10.95
N VAL A 126 46.97 4.41 -10.80
CA VAL A 126 46.12 4.93 -11.86
C VAL A 126 46.33 6.43 -11.98
N ALA A 127 46.73 6.91 -13.15
CA ALA A 127 46.96 8.32 -13.42
C ALA A 127 46.30 8.74 -14.75
N GLY A 128 45.52 9.81 -14.71
CA GLY A 128 44.86 10.39 -15.87
C GLY A 128 44.61 11.88 -15.75
N LYS A 129 43.81 12.43 -16.67
CA LYS A 129 43.45 13.85 -16.71
C LYS A 129 42.20 14.14 -15.86
N ASP A 130 41.03 13.70 -16.33
CA ASP A 130 39.74 13.92 -15.66
C ASP A 130 39.04 12.59 -15.39
N PHE A 131 38.29 12.47 -14.29
CA PHE A 131 37.46 11.32 -13.97
C PHE A 131 38.27 10.01 -13.85
N CYS A 132 39.22 10.00 -12.92
CA CYS A 132 40.04 8.81 -12.67
C CYS A 132 39.48 8.03 -11.48
N ALA A 133 39.48 6.69 -11.54
CA ALA A 133 39.20 5.86 -10.39
C ALA A 133 39.99 4.56 -10.37
N GLY A 134 40.15 3.96 -9.18
CA GLY A 134 40.76 2.64 -9.05
C GLY A 134 39.98 1.56 -9.80
N ILE A 135 38.66 1.50 -9.57
CA ILE A 135 37.78 0.52 -10.24
C ILE A 135 37.28 1.04 -11.59
N ALA A 136 36.46 2.09 -11.65
CA ALA A 136 35.83 2.56 -12.90
C ALA A 136 35.91 4.08 -13.11
N GLY A 137 36.52 4.54 -14.21
CA GLY A 137 36.70 5.98 -14.48
C GLY A 137 35.39 6.76 -14.62
N GLY A 138 34.39 6.21 -15.30
CA GLY A 138 33.05 6.80 -15.35
C GLY A 138 32.03 5.92 -16.05
N SER A 139 30.83 6.46 -16.24
CA SER A 139 29.73 5.76 -16.94
C SER A 139 29.18 6.56 -18.11
N VAL A 140 28.45 5.92 -19.03
CA VAL A 140 27.71 6.56 -20.13
C VAL A 140 26.27 6.07 -20.21
N GLY A 141 25.39 6.94 -20.72
CA GLY A 141 23.96 6.66 -20.85
C GLY A 141 23.18 6.77 -19.53
N GLY A 142 21.89 6.46 -19.59
CA GLY A 142 21.06 6.27 -18.40
C GLY A 142 21.02 4.80 -17.97
N GLY A 143 20.33 4.50 -16.87
CA GLY A 143 20.19 3.14 -16.32
C GLY A 143 20.98 2.94 -15.03
N THR A 144 21.33 1.69 -14.73
CA THR A 144 21.97 1.30 -13.46
C THR A 144 23.23 0.47 -13.69
N VAL A 145 24.30 0.81 -12.95
CA VAL A 145 25.53 0.01 -12.81
C VAL A 145 25.64 -0.48 -11.37
N THR A 146 26.04 -1.74 -11.19
CA THR A 146 26.23 -2.34 -9.87
C THR A 146 27.72 -2.61 -9.61
N ILE A 147 28.22 -2.14 -8.47
CA ILE A 147 29.59 -2.39 -8.00
C ILE A 147 29.52 -2.92 -6.58
N GLU A 148 30.00 -4.14 -6.36
CA GLU A 148 29.83 -4.87 -5.10
C GLU A 148 31.12 -5.55 -4.62
N ASN A 149 31.44 -5.46 -3.33
CA ASN A 149 32.61 -6.15 -2.75
C ASN A 149 33.92 -5.77 -3.49
N CYS A 150 34.08 -4.49 -3.84
CA CYS A 150 35.24 -3.99 -4.57
C CYS A 150 36.08 -3.03 -3.72
N GLY A 151 37.40 -3.08 -3.88
CA GLY A 151 38.33 -2.23 -3.13
C GLY A 151 39.35 -1.53 -4.02
N ASN A 152 39.66 -0.28 -3.68
CA ASN A 152 40.83 0.42 -4.21
C ASN A 152 41.86 0.66 -3.11
N GLU A 153 43.02 0.05 -3.24
CA GLU A 153 44.20 0.29 -2.41
C GLU A 153 45.30 1.03 -3.19
N ALA A 154 45.17 1.09 -4.52
CA ALA A 154 46.06 1.80 -5.41
C ALA A 154 45.98 3.31 -5.26
N ALA A 155 47.09 3.99 -5.56
CA ALA A 155 47.10 5.44 -5.67
C ALA A 155 46.42 5.88 -6.98
N VAL A 156 45.49 6.83 -6.90
CA VAL A 156 44.71 7.36 -8.02
C VAL A 156 44.94 8.85 -8.16
N TYR A 157 45.44 9.26 -9.33
CA TYR A 157 45.84 10.62 -9.64
C TYR A 157 45.04 11.16 -10.84
N ALA A 158 44.47 12.36 -10.68
CA ALA A 158 43.83 13.11 -11.77
C ALA A 158 44.43 14.51 -11.86
N SER A 159 45.13 14.83 -12.95
CA SER A 159 45.77 16.14 -13.10
C SER A 159 44.78 17.29 -13.35
N GLY A 160 43.53 16.98 -13.71
CA GLY A 160 42.48 17.92 -14.08
C GLY A 160 41.38 18.00 -13.02
N ALA A 161 40.24 17.36 -13.28
CA ALA A 161 39.06 17.38 -12.41
C ALA A 161 39.22 16.45 -11.19
N ASN A 162 38.45 15.36 -11.12
CA ASN A 162 38.38 14.52 -9.93
C ASN A 162 39.03 13.15 -10.07
N ALA A 163 39.49 12.64 -8.93
CA ALA A 163 39.88 11.25 -8.71
C ALA A 163 38.95 10.59 -7.68
N ALA A 164 38.78 9.26 -7.77
CA ALA A 164 38.01 8.47 -6.82
C ALA A 164 38.59 7.06 -6.60
N GLY A 165 38.17 6.36 -5.56
CA GLY A 165 38.55 4.95 -5.37
C GLY A 165 37.70 4.00 -6.22
N ILE A 166 36.38 4.15 -6.17
CA ILE A 166 35.46 3.20 -6.81
C ILE A 166 34.99 3.68 -8.18
N ILE A 167 34.27 4.81 -8.27
CA ILE A 167 33.79 5.31 -9.57
C ILE A 167 34.04 6.81 -9.73
N GLY A 168 34.64 7.23 -10.85
CA GLY A 168 35.01 8.63 -11.03
C GLY A 168 33.79 9.53 -11.19
N VAL A 169 32.88 9.22 -12.13
CA VAL A 169 31.75 10.10 -12.46
C VAL A 169 30.56 9.36 -13.09
N SER A 170 29.34 9.77 -12.72
CA SER A 170 28.14 9.57 -13.56
C SER A 170 28.10 10.64 -14.64
N TYR A 171 28.35 10.27 -15.90
CA TYR A 171 28.38 11.25 -16.99
C TYR A 171 27.01 11.92 -17.15
N LEU A 172 26.99 13.25 -17.07
CA LEU A 172 25.78 14.08 -17.06
C LEU A 172 24.78 13.72 -15.93
N GLY A 173 25.20 12.96 -14.91
CA GLY A 173 24.34 12.50 -13.81
C GLY A 173 23.21 11.56 -14.23
N SER A 174 23.26 10.99 -15.44
CA SER A 174 22.15 10.21 -16.03
C SER A 174 22.14 8.73 -15.60
N CYS A 175 23.30 8.16 -15.26
CA CYS A 175 23.41 6.79 -14.77
C CYS A 175 23.37 6.75 -13.23
N ASN A 176 22.60 5.82 -12.68
CA ASN A 176 22.58 5.55 -11.24
C ASN A 176 23.53 4.40 -10.89
N PHE A 177 24.07 4.43 -9.67
CA PHE A 177 24.99 3.41 -9.19
C PHE A 177 24.43 2.71 -7.96
N ASN A 178 24.53 1.38 -7.93
CA ASN A 178 24.36 0.57 -6.73
C ASN A 178 25.75 0.16 -6.25
N ILE A 179 26.28 0.87 -5.26
CA ILE A 179 27.61 0.64 -4.71
C ILE A 179 27.47 0.06 -3.32
N THR A 180 27.90 -1.19 -3.13
CA THR A 180 27.72 -1.91 -1.86
C THR A 180 28.99 -2.62 -1.43
N ASN A 181 29.32 -2.58 -0.13
CA ASN A 181 30.47 -3.29 0.44
C ASN A 181 31.81 -2.92 -0.24
N CYS A 182 31.97 -1.65 -0.61
CA CYS A 182 33.14 -1.16 -1.34
C CYS A 182 33.99 -0.22 -0.49
N TYR A 183 35.29 -0.16 -0.75
CA TYR A 183 36.18 0.71 0.02
C TYR A 183 37.30 1.36 -0.77
N ASN A 184 37.81 2.45 -0.20
CA ASN A 184 39.07 3.06 -0.62
C ASN A 184 40.05 3.09 0.55
N ALA A 185 41.23 2.51 0.36
CA ALA A 185 42.40 2.67 1.22
C ALA A 185 43.54 3.41 0.51
N GLY A 186 43.49 3.50 -0.82
CA GLY A 186 44.49 4.17 -1.63
C GLY A 186 44.48 5.70 -1.49
N GLN A 187 45.61 6.33 -1.86
CA GLN A 187 45.69 7.78 -1.96
C GLN A 187 44.87 8.26 -3.17
N ILE A 188 43.94 9.17 -2.95
CA ILE A 188 43.15 9.84 -4.00
C ILE A 188 43.63 11.27 -4.12
N ASP A 189 44.11 11.65 -5.30
CA ASP A 189 44.62 12.99 -5.56
C ASP A 189 44.12 13.55 -6.89
N GLY A 190 43.14 14.44 -6.82
CA GLY A 190 42.60 15.14 -7.98
C GLY A 190 42.64 16.66 -7.80
N GLY A 191 42.49 17.39 -8.90
CA GLY A 191 42.52 18.86 -8.87
C GLY A 191 41.28 19.50 -8.24
N ARG A 192 40.12 18.86 -8.32
CA ARG A 192 38.87 19.28 -7.67
C ARG A 192 37.82 18.17 -7.66
N GLU A 193 36.85 18.25 -6.78
CA GLU A 193 35.66 17.38 -6.76
C GLU A 193 35.99 15.88 -6.52
N SER A 194 37.16 15.58 -5.95
CA SER A 194 37.57 14.22 -5.60
C SER A 194 36.81 13.68 -4.39
N ALA A 195 36.59 12.37 -4.38
CA ALA A 195 35.96 11.68 -3.25
C ALA A 195 36.35 10.20 -3.25
N ALA A 196 36.39 9.56 -2.09
CA ALA A 196 36.88 8.20 -1.91
C ALA A 196 36.04 7.14 -2.64
N ILE A 197 34.72 7.26 -2.64
CA ILE A 197 33.83 6.31 -3.32
C ILE A 197 33.48 6.84 -4.71
N SER A 198 32.97 8.08 -4.80
CA SER A 198 32.61 8.65 -6.10
C SER A 198 32.66 10.17 -6.19
N GLY A 199 33.41 10.69 -7.18
CA GLY A 199 33.50 12.13 -7.42
C GLY A 199 32.18 12.77 -7.87
N TRP A 200 31.29 12.03 -8.55
CA TRP A 200 29.92 12.48 -8.82
C TRP A 200 28.97 11.30 -9.05
N VAL A 201 27.95 11.12 -8.22
CA VAL A 201 26.94 10.06 -8.41
C VAL A 201 25.69 10.55 -9.14
N GLY A 202 24.93 9.62 -9.76
CA GLY A 202 23.60 9.92 -10.30
C GLY A 202 22.58 10.12 -9.17
N GLY A 203 21.55 10.96 -9.41
CA GLY A 203 20.60 11.39 -8.37
C GLY A 203 19.79 10.27 -7.69
N GLY A 204 19.58 9.15 -8.40
CA GLY A 204 18.90 7.96 -7.90
C GLY A 204 19.84 6.84 -7.46
N SER A 205 21.12 7.14 -7.21
CA SER A 205 22.10 6.14 -6.78
C SER A 205 21.86 5.66 -5.34
N VAL A 206 22.42 4.50 -5.02
CA VAL A 206 22.42 3.89 -3.69
C VAL A 206 23.85 3.54 -3.30
N ILE A 207 24.32 4.03 -2.15
CA ILE A 207 25.65 3.70 -1.60
C ILE A 207 25.48 3.11 -0.21
N LYS A 208 25.84 1.84 -0.01
CA LYS A 208 25.66 1.16 1.27
C LYS A 208 26.91 0.45 1.74
N ASN A 209 27.14 0.47 3.05
CA ASN A 209 28.20 -0.30 3.69
C ASN A 209 29.55 -0.06 3.00
N CYS A 210 29.98 1.20 2.89
CA CYS A 210 31.21 1.58 2.20
C CYS A 210 32.10 2.41 3.09
N PHE A 211 33.42 2.30 2.93
CA PHE A 211 34.34 3.06 3.77
C PHE A 211 35.52 3.70 3.04
N ASN A 212 36.10 4.72 3.68
CA ASN A 212 37.38 5.29 3.31
C ASN A 212 38.37 5.26 4.48
N SER A 213 39.51 4.62 4.29
CA SER A 213 40.69 4.70 5.16
C SER A 213 41.87 5.45 4.51
N GLY A 214 41.77 5.74 3.20
CA GLY A 214 42.80 6.43 2.42
C GLY A 214 42.73 7.96 2.52
N ASN A 215 43.83 8.62 2.15
CA ASN A 215 43.87 10.09 2.09
C ASN A 215 43.27 10.60 0.78
N VAL A 216 42.39 11.61 0.85
CA VAL A 216 41.73 12.24 -0.29
C VAL A 216 42.11 13.72 -0.37
N THR A 217 42.70 14.13 -1.50
CA THR A 217 42.99 15.53 -1.84
C THR A 217 42.15 15.98 -3.04
N GLY A 218 41.87 17.28 -3.10
CA GLY A 218 40.95 17.85 -4.10
C GLY A 218 39.47 17.70 -3.76
N MET A 219 39.12 17.44 -2.50
CA MET A 219 37.73 17.40 -2.04
C MET A 219 37.03 18.76 -2.22
N ASP A 220 35.72 18.74 -2.39
CA ASP A 220 34.89 19.93 -2.29
C ASP A 220 34.27 20.03 -0.89
N GLY A 221 34.80 20.94 -0.07
CA GLY A 221 34.40 21.07 1.33
C GLY A 221 34.56 19.76 2.09
N THR A 222 33.46 19.27 2.67
CA THR A 222 33.40 18.04 3.46
C THR A 222 32.91 16.83 2.65
N LYS A 223 33.00 16.85 1.31
CA LYS A 223 32.55 15.74 0.46
C LYS A 223 33.64 14.67 0.26
N SER A 224 34.00 13.97 1.33
CA SER A 224 35.08 12.98 1.34
C SER A 224 34.73 11.63 0.72
N LEU A 225 33.47 11.18 0.79
CA LEU A 225 33.06 9.87 0.29
C LEU A 225 32.40 9.96 -1.09
N TYR A 226 31.46 10.89 -1.25
CA TYR A 226 30.77 11.08 -2.53
C TYR A 226 30.18 12.49 -2.67
N ARG A 227 29.92 12.89 -3.91
CA ARG A 227 29.18 14.13 -4.25
C ARG A 227 27.89 13.86 -5.01
N ASN A 228 26.99 14.85 -4.99
CA ASN A 228 25.59 14.81 -5.45
C ASN A 228 24.64 14.05 -4.49
N THR A 229 23.33 14.09 -4.77
CA THR A 229 22.30 13.42 -3.97
C THR A 229 22.23 11.93 -4.30
N CYS A 230 22.12 11.09 -3.26
CA CYS A 230 21.84 9.66 -3.37
C CYS A 230 21.24 9.15 -2.06
N THR A 231 20.75 7.91 -2.05
CA THR A 231 20.38 7.21 -0.82
C THR A 231 21.62 6.52 -0.26
N SER A 232 22.03 6.87 0.96
CA SER A 232 23.23 6.30 1.58
C SER A 232 23.01 5.80 3.01
N SER A 233 23.59 4.65 3.36
CA SER A 233 23.56 4.10 4.73
C SER A 233 24.80 3.25 5.04
N GLY A 234 25.22 3.18 6.31
CA GLY A 234 26.41 2.41 6.69
C GLY A 234 27.69 2.94 6.01
N LEU A 235 27.91 4.26 6.05
CA LEU A 235 29.12 4.86 5.49
C LEU A 235 30.12 5.16 6.60
N TYR A 236 31.40 4.91 6.34
CA TYR A 236 32.47 5.08 7.32
C TYR A 236 33.66 5.83 6.72
N ASP A 237 34.26 6.74 7.46
CA ASP A 237 35.30 7.62 6.91
C ASP A 237 36.35 7.99 7.94
N ILE A 238 37.61 8.01 7.53
CA ILE A 238 38.74 8.41 8.38
C ILE A 238 38.65 9.89 8.78
N TYR A 239 38.06 10.74 7.94
CA TYR A 239 37.85 12.16 8.26
C TYR A 239 36.62 12.38 9.15
N GLY A 240 35.58 11.54 8.99
CA GLY A 240 34.26 11.75 9.58
C GLY A 240 33.49 12.91 8.94
N TYR A 241 33.85 13.30 7.72
CA TYR A 241 33.17 14.38 6.99
C TYR A 241 31.85 13.91 6.35
N GLN A 242 31.82 12.66 5.91
CA GLN A 242 30.61 11.93 5.53
C GLN A 242 30.64 10.54 6.14
N GLY A 243 29.53 10.11 6.76
CA GLY A 243 29.46 8.83 7.46
C GLY A 243 30.07 8.86 8.86
N THR A 244 30.13 7.69 9.48
CA THR A 244 30.67 7.48 10.83
C THR A 244 32.18 7.60 10.80
N LYS A 245 32.75 8.42 11.70
CA LYS A 245 34.19 8.55 11.82
C LYS A 245 34.82 7.27 12.36
N ILE A 246 35.83 6.73 11.69
CA ILE A 246 36.61 5.57 12.14
C ILE A 246 38.08 5.97 12.20
N SER A 247 38.76 5.65 13.31
CA SER A 247 40.19 5.97 13.43
C SER A 247 41.05 5.00 12.62
N GLY A 248 42.27 5.41 12.26
CA GLY A 248 43.23 4.51 11.62
C GLY A 248 43.60 3.31 12.51
N GLU A 249 43.47 3.44 13.83
CA GLU A 249 43.65 2.34 14.78
C GLU A 249 42.48 1.35 14.73
N ASP A 250 41.24 1.84 14.68
CA ASP A 250 40.04 1.02 14.57
C ASP A 250 39.98 0.21 13.26
N PHE A 251 40.50 0.78 12.17
CA PHE A 251 40.67 0.04 10.91
C PHE A 251 41.68 -1.10 11.01
N ARG A 252 42.67 -1.03 11.92
CA ARG A 252 43.72 -2.05 12.09
C ARG A 252 43.41 -3.07 13.18
N SER A 253 42.63 -2.67 14.17
CA SER A 253 42.41 -3.46 15.38
C SER A 253 41.30 -4.50 15.25
N GLY A 254 40.55 -4.51 14.15
CA GLY A 254 39.34 -5.32 13.98
C GLY A 254 38.04 -4.58 14.36
N ALA A 255 38.13 -3.45 15.05
CA ALA A 255 36.96 -2.69 15.48
C ALA A 255 36.06 -2.26 14.31
N ALA A 256 36.67 -1.76 13.23
CA ALA A 256 35.96 -1.37 12.04
C ALA A 256 35.28 -2.58 11.37
N ALA A 257 35.99 -3.69 11.17
CA ALA A 257 35.42 -4.90 10.56
C ALA A 257 34.20 -5.40 11.34
N TYR A 258 34.32 -5.49 12.68
CA TYR A 258 33.25 -5.94 13.55
C TYR A 258 32.03 -5.02 13.50
N LEU A 259 32.24 -3.71 13.60
CA LEU A 259 31.18 -2.70 13.52
C LEU A 259 30.44 -2.77 12.17
N MET A 260 31.18 -2.80 11.07
CA MET A 260 30.60 -2.79 9.71
C MET A 260 29.92 -4.12 9.36
N ASN A 261 30.21 -5.19 10.10
CA ASN A 261 29.49 -6.47 10.06
C ASN A 261 28.29 -6.51 11.02
N ASN A 262 27.67 -5.36 11.29
CA ASN A 262 26.56 -5.26 12.24
C ASN A 262 26.89 -5.95 13.57
N HIS A 263 28.06 -5.62 14.13
CA HIS A 263 28.58 -6.24 15.36
C HIS A 263 28.72 -7.77 15.26
N GLY A 264 29.30 -8.24 14.16
CA GLY A 264 29.56 -9.66 13.91
C GLY A 264 28.33 -10.51 13.61
N ASN A 265 27.18 -9.90 13.32
CA ASN A 265 25.99 -10.61 12.84
C ASN A 265 26.07 -10.91 11.34
N ASP A 266 26.84 -10.12 10.61
CA ASP A 266 27.10 -10.29 9.18
C ASP A 266 28.53 -10.78 8.94
N ASN A 267 28.79 -11.36 7.77
CA ASN A 267 30.11 -11.83 7.35
C ASN A 267 30.49 -11.22 6.00
N ILE A 268 30.58 -9.89 5.97
CA ILE A 268 30.90 -9.11 4.77
C ILE A 268 32.36 -8.67 4.80
N TRP A 269 32.77 -8.02 5.88
CA TRP A 269 34.12 -7.47 6.09
C TRP A 269 35.00 -8.45 6.87
N TYR A 270 36.13 -8.83 6.28
CA TYR A 270 37.10 -9.75 6.86
C TYR A 270 38.41 -9.02 7.10
N GLN A 271 39.17 -9.46 8.09
CA GLN A 271 40.46 -8.88 8.45
C GLN A 271 41.30 -9.89 9.24
N THR A 272 42.43 -10.30 8.69
CA THR A 272 43.49 -11.04 9.40
C THR A 272 44.26 -10.06 10.30
N LEU A 273 43.99 -10.12 11.61
CA LEU A 273 44.52 -9.17 12.59
C LEU A 273 46.04 -9.31 12.73
N GLY A 274 46.72 -8.17 12.68
CA GLY A 274 48.19 -8.10 12.71
C GLY A 274 48.85 -8.19 11.32
N GLU A 275 48.11 -8.57 10.27
CA GLU A 275 48.59 -8.61 8.88
C GLU A 275 47.90 -7.52 8.04
N ASP A 276 46.57 -7.49 8.06
CA ASP A 276 45.78 -6.56 7.24
C ASP A 276 45.72 -5.15 7.85
N LEU A 277 45.88 -4.14 6.98
CA LEU A 277 45.85 -2.73 7.38
C LEU A 277 44.43 -2.16 7.52
N GLN A 278 43.44 -2.82 6.91
CA GLN A 278 42.02 -2.48 6.92
C GLN A 278 41.15 -3.73 6.66
N PRO A 279 39.83 -3.66 6.91
CA PRO A 279 38.91 -4.72 6.51
C PRO A 279 38.75 -4.81 4.99
N VAL A 280 38.60 -6.02 4.46
CA VAL A 280 38.37 -6.30 3.03
C VAL A 280 37.14 -7.18 2.85
N PRO A 281 36.39 -7.09 1.73
CA PRO A 281 35.14 -7.82 1.57
C PRO A 281 35.35 -9.29 1.11
N PHE A 282 36.50 -9.88 1.43
CA PHE A 282 36.93 -11.20 0.93
C PHE A 282 37.06 -12.21 2.07
N SER A 283 36.29 -13.29 2.01
CA SER A 283 36.29 -14.36 3.00
C SER A 283 37.60 -15.18 3.07
N THR A 284 38.57 -14.87 2.21
CA THR A 284 39.94 -15.41 2.28
C THR A 284 40.73 -14.84 3.47
N HIS A 285 40.25 -13.76 4.08
CA HIS A 285 40.83 -13.15 5.28
C HIS A 285 40.10 -13.61 6.54
N GLY A 286 40.70 -13.39 7.71
CA GLY A 286 40.13 -13.82 8.98
C GLY A 286 38.78 -13.15 9.31
N THR A 287 37.81 -13.90 9.81
CA THR A 287 36.61 -13.31 10.44
C THR A 287 37.01 -12.60 11.72
N VAL A 288 36.45 -11.43 12.00
CA VAL A 288 36.73 -10.69 13.24
C VAL A 288 35.62 -10.90 14.25
N TYR A 289 36.01 -11.34 15.45
CA TYR A 289 35.14 -11.50 16.61
C TYR A 289 35.55 -10.54 17.72
N LEU A 290 34.59 -10.04 18.49
CA LEU A 290 34.88 -9.36 19.74
C LEU A 290 35.39 -10.38 20.78
N VAL A 291 36.36 -9.99 21.58
CA VAL A 291 36.78 -10.76 22.77
C VAL A 291 35.88 -10.41 23.96
N GLY A 292 35.10 -11.39 24.43
CA GLY A 292 34.28 -11.26 25.64
C GLY A 292 32.79 -11.54 25.42
N ASN A 293 31.96 -11.02 26.32
CA ASN A 293 30.53 -11.25 26.32
C ASN A 293 29.81 -10.25 25.40
N LEU A 294 28.80 -10.74 24.69
CA LEU A 294 27.97 -9.99 23.77
C LEU A 294 26.53 -9.99 24.25
N ASN A 295 25.86 -8.86 24.06
CA ASN A 295 24.41 -8.80 24.05
C ASN A 295 23.87 -9.62 22.87
N CYS A 296 22.56 -9.93 22.88
CA CYS A 296 21.95 -10.74 21.83
C CYS A 296 22.06 -10.13 20.41
N ASP A 297 22.21 -8.80 20.28
CA ASP A 297 22.45 -8.09 19.01
C ASP A 297 23.94 -8.03 18.61
N GLY A 298 24.85 -8.63 19.38
CA GLY A 298 26.27 -8.63 19.09
C GLY A 298 27.00 -7.38 19.59
N THR A 299 26.31 -6.41 20.18
CA THR A 299 27.00 -5.31 20.86
C THR A 299 27.75 -5.83 22.10
N PRO A 300 28.88 -5.22 22.49
CA PRO A 300 29.60 -5.62 23.70
C PRO A 300 28.72 -5.53 24.96
N ALA A 301 28.68 -6.60 25.76
CA ALA A 301 28.06 -6.60 27.08
C ALA A 301 29.03 -6.01 28.13
N GLY A 302 29.32 -4.70 28.01
CA GLY A 302 30.31 -3.98 28.82
C GLY A 302 31.41 -3.33 27.96
N GLU A 303 32.59 -3.11 28.54
CA GLU A 303 33.74 -2.60 27.78
C GLU A 303 34.31 -3.70 26.85
N ALA A 304 34.61 -3.32 25.60
CA ALA A 304 35.22 -4.21 24.63
C ALA A 304 36.65 -4.58 25.04
N ASN A 305 36.96 -5.88 25.14
CA ASN A 305 38.29 -6.38 25.52
C ASN A 305 39.20 -6.67 24.30
N GLY A 306 38.97 -5.99 23.18
CA GLY A 306 39.69 -6.19 21.92
C GLY A 306 38.98 -7.15 20.95
N TYR A 307 39.70 -7.55 19.91
CA TYR A 307 39.19 -8.37 18.80
C TYR A 307 40.13 -9.53 18.50
N SER A 308 39.59 -10.61 17.93
CA SER A 308 40.31 -11.84 17.60
C SER A 308 39.82 -12.42 16.27
N ASN A 309 40.69 -13.18 15.59
CA ASN A 309 40.27 -14.04 14.49
C ASN A 309 39.74 -15.41 14.91
N GLU A 310 39.83 -15.73 16.20
CA GLU A 310 39.20 -16.90 16.80
C GLU A 310 37.91 -16.49 17.49
N ASN A 311 36.84 -17.29 17.30
CA ASN A 311 35.58 -17.04 17.97
C ASN A 311 35.68 -17.40 19.47
N VAL A 312 36.02 -16.40 20.27
CA VAL A 312 36.05 -16.45 21.74
C VAL A 312 34.91 -15.64 22.35
N SER A 313 33.91 -15.26 21.55
CA SER A 313 32.76 -14.49 22.00
C SER A 313 31.73 -15.40 22.66
N VAL A 314 31.04 -14.88 23.69
CA VAL A 314 29.89 -15.55 24.31
C VAL A 314 28.70 -14.62 24.16
N ARG A 315 27.69 -15.05 23.41
CA ARG A 315 26.48 -14.25 23.15
C ARG A 315 25.36 -14.64 24.10
N GLU A 316 24.85 -13.65 24.82
CA GLU A 316 23.67 -13.81 25.64
C GLU A 316 22.44 -14.08 24.77
N PRO A 317 21.54 -14.99 25.19
CA PRO A 317 20.29 -15.22 24.48
C PRO A 317 19.41 -13.96 24.50
N HIS A 318 18.40 -13.93 23.63
CA HIS A 318 17.38 -12.88 23.68
C HIS A 318 16.66 -12.87 25.02
N ASP A 319 16.64 -11.72 25.68
CA ASP A 319 15.84 -11.47 26.88
C ASP A 319 14.48 -10.88 26.49
N PHE A 320 13.50 -11.76 26.21
CA PHE A 320 12.16 -11.34 25.80
C PHE A 320 11.32 -10.87 27.00
N VAL A 321 10.92 -9.60 26.98
CA VAL A 321 9.97 -9.01 27.92
C VAL A 321 8.71 -8.66 27.14
N ASP A 322 7.58 -9.25 27.51
CA ASP A 322 6.30 -9.11 26.79
C ASP A 322 6.43 -9.45 25.29
N GLY A 323 7.23 -10.47 24.98
CA GLY A 323 7.44 -10.98 23.63
C GLY A 323 8.35 -10.12 22.74
N VAL A 324 8.97 -9.08 23.29
CA VAL A 324 9.95 -8.24 22.57
C VAL A 324 11.25 -8.21 23.36
N CYS A 325 12.37 -8.43 22.68
CA CYS A 325 13.67 -8.50 23.32
C CYS A 325 14.03 -7.12 23.91
N SER A 326 14.30 -7.06 25.20
CA SER A 326 14.63 -5.84 25.95
C SER A 326 15.89 -5.14 25.44
N VAL A 327 16.78 -5.89 24.77
CA VAL A 327 18.07 -5.39 24.28
C VAL A 327 18.02 -4.96 22.83
N CYS A 328 17.59 -5.84 21.93
CA CYS A 328 17.65 -5.61 20.48
C CYS A 328 16.28 -5.29 19.84
N GLY A 329 15.20 -5.43 20.62
CA GLY A 329 13.84 -5.31 20.14
C GLY A 329 13.44 -6.37 19.11
N SER A 330 14.17 -7.48 18.97
CA SER A 330 13.70 -8.64 18.19
C SER A 330 12.37 -9.12 18.76
N VAL A 331 11.51 -9.64 17.91
CA VAL A 331 10.16 -10.05 18.30
C VAL A 331 10.11 -11.56 18.44
N ASP A 332 9.62 -12.05 19.57
CA ASP A 332 9.31 -13.46 19.79
C ASP A 332 8.03 -13.81 19.01
N THR A 333 8.19 -14.46 17.86
CA THR A 333 7.07 -14.88 17.00
C THR A 333 6.22 -16.02 17.60
N ASP A 334 6.63 -16.57 18.75
CA ASP A 334 5.86 -17.57 19.50
C ASP A 334 5.01 -16.96 20.62
N PHE A 335 5.23 -15.70 20.99
CA PHE A 335 4.48 -15.01 22.05
C PHE A 335 2.98 -14.90 21.75
N MET A 336 2.62 -14.64 20.49
CA MET A 336 1.26 -14.67 19.99
C MET A 336 1.17 -15.49 18.70
N LYS A 337 0.03 -16.15 18.50
CA LYS A 337 -0.26 -16.93 17.29
C LYS A 337 -1.48 -16.36 16.59
N ALA A 338 -1.39 -16.25 15.27
CA ALA A 338 -2.52 -15.91 14.43
C ALA A 338 -3.57 -17.03 14.47
N ASP A 339 -4.83 -16.67 14.26
CA ASP A 339 -5.94 -17.61 14.12
C ASP A 339 -5.98 -18.25 12.71
N ALA A 340 -7.09 -18.94 12.40
CA ALA A 340 -7.26 -19.63 11.11
C ALA A 340 -7.31 -18.67 9.91
N ASP A 341 -7.67 -17.40 10.13
CA ASP A 341 -7.77 -16.36 9.10
C ASP A 341 -6.48 -15.53 9.00
N GLY A 342 -5.46 -15.87 9.80
CA GLY A 342 -4.20 -15.15 9.83
C GLY A 342 -4.22 -13.88 10.68
N LEU A 343 -5.21 -13.72 11.58
CA LEU A 343 -5.38 -12.53 12.42
C LEU A 343 -4.90 -12.76 13.85
N TYR A 344 -4.33 -11.72 14.47
CA TYR A 344 -3.89 -11.74 15.87
C TYR A 344 -4.96 -11.18 16.82
N ALA A 345 -5.37 -11.98 17.80
CA ALA A 345 -6.31 -11.58 18.85
C ALA A 345 -5.60 -10.80 19.97
N VAL A 346 -5.93 -9.51 20.13
CA VAL A 346 -5.28 -8.61 21.09
C VAL A 346 -6.25 -8.23 22.21
N SER A 347 -5.82 -8.39 23.47
CA SER A 347 -6.69 -8.20 24.65
C SER A 347 -6.01 -7.47 25.82
N THR A 348 -4.69 -7.24 25.75
CA THR A 348 -3.91 -6.61 26.82
C THR A 348 -2.91 -5.59 26.29
N PRO A 349 -2.42 -4.65 27.14
CA PRO A 349 -1.35 -3.73 26.78
C PRO A 349 -0.08 -4.41 26.25
N GLN A 350 0.31 -5.53 26.85
CA GLN A 350 1.48 -6.31 26.44
C GLN A 350 1.32 -6.86 25.02
N GLN A 351 0.14 -7.39 24.70
CA GLN A 351 -0.17 -7.92 23.37
C GLN A 351 -0.23 -6.81 22.32
N LEU A 352 -0.74 -5.62 22.67
CA LEU A 352 -0.75 -4.47 21.77
C LEU A 352 0.68 -3.97 21.48
N TYR A 353 1.53 -3.91 22.51
CA TYR A 353 2.95 -3.59 22.35
C TYR A 353 3.67 -4.61 21.46
N TRP A 354 3.46 -5.90 21.71
CA TRP A 354 4.01 -6.96 20.88
C TRP A 354 3.54 -6.83 19.43
N PHE A 355 2.25 -6.60 19.20
CA PHE A 355 1.69 -6.46 17.85
C PHE A 355 2.30 -5.25 17.13
N ALA A 356 2.45 -4.12 17.81
CA ALA A 356 3.14 -2.96 17.24
C ALA A 356 4.58 -3.30 16.84
N ALA A 357 5.35 -3.98 17.69
CA ALA A 357 6.70 -4.40 17.38
C ALA A 357 6.74 -5.42 16.21
N TYR A 358 5.82 -6.37 16.19
CA TYR A 358 5.68 -7.37 15.13
C TYR A 358 5.37 -6.72 13.77
N ALA A 359 4.40 -5.82 13.73
CA ALA A 359 4.04 -5.06 12.54
C ALA A 359 5.21 -4.21 12.01
N ASN A 360 6.01 -3.65 12.92
CA ASN A 360 7.15 -2.80 12.56
C ASN A 360 8.38 -3.55 12.05
N LYS A 361 8.57 -4.81 12.47
CA LYS A 361 9.85 -5.54 12.25
C LYS A 361 9.71 -6.85 11.50
N VAL A 362 8.54 -7.47 11.51
CA VAL A 362 8.32 -8.81 10.95
C VAL A 362 7.38 -8.74 9.76
N ASP A 363 6.18 -8.19 9.95
CA ASP A 363 5.16 -8.18 8.91
C ASP A 363 4.26 -6.94 9.01
N ALA A 364 4.53 -5.95 8.16
CA ALA A 364 3.76 -4.71 8.09
C ALA A 364 2.32 -4.90 7.59
N ALA A 365 1.98 -6.06 7.00
CA ALA A 365 0.64 -6.39 6.53
C ALA A 365 -0.16 -7.24 7.53
N ALA A 366 0.41 -7.55 8.70
CA ALA A 366 -0.22 -8.38 9.72
C ALA A 366 -1.60 -7.83 10.13
N GLY A 367 -2.61 -8.70 10.20
CA GLY A 367 -3.94 -8.33 10.65
C GLY A 367 -4.16 -8.61 12.13
N ALA A 368 -4.96 -7.80 12.81
CA ALA A 368 -5.33 -8.00 14.21
C ALA A 368 -6.78 -7.61 14.50
N TYR A 369 -7.31 -8.16 15.59
CA TYR A 369 -8.58 -7.73 16.15
C TYR A 369 -8.54 -7.67 17.67
N LEU A 370 -9.36 -6.81 18.27
CA LEU A 370 -9.50 -6.73 19.72
C LEU A 370 -10.52 -7.72 20.27
N THR A 371 -10.28 -8.22 21.48
CA THR A 371 -11.27 -9.02 22.25
C THR A 371 -11.59 -8.43 23.61
N ALA A 372 -11.01 -7.28 23.94
CA ALA A 372 -11.23 -6.55 25.17
C ALA A 372 -10.78 -5.09 24.99
N ASP A 373 -11.31 -4.21 25.83
CA ASP A 373 -10.80 -2.85 25.97
C ASP A 373 -9.39 -2.86 26.57
N ILE A 374 -8.52 -1.97 26.08
CA ILE A 374 -7.10 -1.90 26.46
C ILE A 374 -6.76 -0.52 27.01
N ASP A 375 -6.34 -0.46 28.27
CA ASP A 375 -5.69 0.75 28.81
C ASP A 375 -4.18 0.70 28.57
N PHE A 376 -3.75 1.34 27.47
CA PHE A 376 -2.34 1.46 27.09
C PHE A 376 -1.66 2.71 27.69
N SER A 377 -2.43 3.59 28.36
CA SER A 377 -1.97 4.91 28.79
C SER A 377 -0.87 4.85 29.87
N GLY A 378 -0.88 3.82 30.70
CA GLY A 378 0.12 3.58 31.75
C GLY A 378 1.27 2.66 31.33
N TYR A 379 1.23 2.08 30.13
CA TYR A 379 2.20 1.05 29.74
C TYR A 379 3.58 1.66 29.43
N THR A 380 4.65 1.03 29.90
CA THR A 380 6.01 1.59 29.87
C THR A 380 6.55 1.73 28.45
N ALA A 381 6.25 0.77 27.57
CA ALA A 381 6.68 0.80 26.18
C ALA A 381 5.63 1.40 25.21
N LYS A 382 4.70 2.21 25.72
CA LYS A 382 3.65 2.84 24.90
C LYS A 382 4.15 3.72 23.76
N GLY A 383 5.42 4.15 23.81
CA GLY A 383 6.05 4.92 22.74
C GLY A 383 6.29 4.14 21.44
N VAL A 384 6.12 2.82 21.43
CA VAL A 384 6.18 2.02 20.20
C VAL A 384 4.82 2.05 19.51
N MET A 385 4.72 2.83 18.43
CA MET A 385 3.49 2.98 17.65
C MET A 385 3.45 1.94 16.52
N ILE A 386 2.24 1.65 16.01
CA ILE A 386 2.07 0.76 14.87
C ILE A 386 2.46 1.51 13.58
N GLY A 387 3.33 0.94 12.75
CA GLY A 387 3.88 1.61 11.57
C GLY A 387 4.89 2.70 11.94
N GLU A 388 5.84 2.39 12.83
CA GLU A 388 6.79 3.34 13.44
C GLU A 388 7.72 4.03 12.42
N VAL A 389 8.04 3.36 11.31
CA VAL A 389 9.00 3.84 10.30
C VAL A 389 8.27 4.20 9.01
N GLU A 390 8.45 5.43 8.52
CA GLU A 390 7.74 5.95 7.34
C GLU A 390 7.90 5.09 6.08
N ASN A 391 9.08 4.46 5.89
CA ASN A 391 9.36 3.58 4.75
C ASN A 391 8.88 2.14 4.95
N VAL A 392 8.41 1.78 6.14
CA VAL A 392 7.77 0.50 6.45
C VAL A 392 6.45 0.78 7.18
N PRO A 393 5.50 1.48 6.52
CA PRO A 393 4.23 1.85 7.11
C PRO A 393 3.35 0.61 7.30
N TYR A 394 2.43 0.67 8.26
CA TYR A 394 1.46 -0.41 8.48
C TYR A 394 0.46 -0.49 7.31
N SER A 395 0.21 -1.69 6.82
CA SER A 395 -0.63 -1.97 5.64
C SER A 395 -1.68 -3.05 5.88
N GLY A 396 -1.75 -3.58 7.10
CA GLY A 396 -2.68 -4.64 7.49
C GLY A 396 -4.10 -4.16 7.80
N THR A 397 -4.91 -5.08 8.32
CA THR A 397 -6.26 -4.81 8.83
C THR A 397 -6.29 -4.82 10.35
N PHE A 398 -6.85 -3.80 10.98
CA PHE A 398 -7.04 -3.73 12.44
C PHE A 398 -8.51 -3.54 12.77
N ASP A 399 -9.13 -4.53 13.42
CA ASP A 399 -10.54 -4.50 13.79
C ASP A 399 -10.72 -4.36 15.31
N GLY A 400 -11.19 -3.21 15.76
CA GLY A 400 -11.47 -2.96 17.16
C GLY A 400 -12.62 -3.80 17.71
N ARG A 401 -13.50 -4.39 16.88
CA ARG A 401 -14.70 -5.12 17.30
C ARG A 401 -15.48 -4.42 18.42
N GLU A 402 -15.65 -3.10 18.25
CA GLU A 402 -16.34 -2.19 19.19
C GLU A 402 -15.61 -1.96 20.53
N HIS A 403 -14.39 -2.48 20.69
CA HIS A 403 -13.56 -2.23 21.87
C HIS A 403 -12.82 -0.90 21.80
N SER A 404 -12.35 -0.46 22.97
CA SER A 404 -11.59 0.77 23.12
C SER A 404 -10.10 0.56 23.38
N ILE A 405 -9.27 1.48 22.88
CA ILE A 405 -7.87 1.62 23.27
C ILE A 405 -7.68 3.01 23.88
N LYS A 406 -7.21 3.06 25.13
CA LYS A 406 -6.87 4.31 25.80
C LYS A 406 -5.37 4.57 25.71
N ILE A 407 -4.99 5.70 25.12
CA ILE A 407 -3.60 6.11 24.92
C ILE A 407 -3.22 7.31 25.80
N ALA A 408 -1.92 7.45 26.10
CA ALA A 408 -1.37 8.67 26.68
C ALA A 408 0.05 8.89 26.16
N TYR A 409 0.19 9.77 25.17
CA TYR A 409 1.48 10.13 24.60
C TYR A 409 1.92 11.51 25.08
N ASP A 410 3.15 11.58 25.57
CA ASP A 410 3.83 12.83 25.93
C ASP A 410 5.17 12.83 25.18
N THR A 411 5.31 13.69 24.17
CA THR A 411 6.44 13.61 23.24
C THR A 411 6.79 14.94 22.59
N ASP A 412 8.08 15.10 22.31
CA ASP A 412 8.68 16.20 21.55
C ASP A 412 9.02 15.81 20.11
N LYS A 413 8.53 14.65 19.64
CA LYS A 413 8.78 14.13 18.29
C LYS A 413 7.56 14.28 17.39
N ASP A 414 7.84 14.61 16.13
CA ASP A 414 6.82 14.69 15.08
C ASP A 414 6.14 13.32 14.85
N ASN A 415 4.90 13.36 14.39
CA ASN A 415 4.08 12.20 14.00
C ASN A 415 3.74 11.27 15.17
N VAL A 416 2.73 11.64 15.97
CA VAL A 416 2.29 10.89 17.15
C VAL A 416 0.83 10.46 17.02
N ALA A 417 0.59 9.16 17.06
CA ALA A 417 -0.73 8.51 17.06
C ALA A 417 -0.57 7.01 17.38
N LEU A 418 -1.66 6.27 17.62
CA LEU A 418 -1.56 4.80 17.77
C LEU A 418 -0.99 4.14 16.50
N PHE A 419 -1.49 4.57 15.33
CA PHE A 419 -0.98 4.19 14.01
C PHE A 419 -0.15 5.33 13.43
N ARG A 420 1.17 5.27 13.51
CA ARG A 420 2.03 6.37 13.10
C ARG A 420 1.97 6.58 11.59
N PHE A 421 2.42 5.60 10.81
CA PHE A 421 2.35 5.63 9.35
C PHE A 421 1.55 4.45 8.83
N ILE A 422 0.58 4.71 7.94
CA ILE A 422 -0.18 3.67 7.26
C ILE A 422 -0.05 3.77 5.74
N ASN A 423 -0.13 2.64 5.05
CA ASN A 423 -0.17 2.55 3.60
C ASN A 423 -1.15 1.46 3.13
N GLY A 424 -2.30 1.86 2.61
CA GLY A 424 -3.32 0.91 2.15
C GLY A 424 -3.97 0.07 3.27
N ALA A 425 -3.95 0.58 4.51
CA ALA A 425 -4.45 -0.15 5.67
C ALA A 425 -5.98 0.00 5.83
N ALA A 426 -6.59 -0.96 6.53
CA ALA A 426 -8.00 -0.89 6.96
C ALA A 426 -8.09 -0.90 8.49
N ILE A 427 -8.61 0.18 9.09
CA ILE A 427 -8.80 0.28 10.55
C ILE A 427 -10.28 0.47 10.81
N ARG A 428 -10.89 -0.44 11.57
CA ARG A 428 -12.34 -0.47 11.75
C ARG A 428 -12.81 -0.70 13.19
N ASN A 429 -14.05 -0.29 13.48
CA ASN A 429 -14.81 -0.61 14.70
C ASN A 429 -14.05 -0.30 16.00
N LEU A 430 -13.36 0.84 16.07
CA LEU A 430 -12.41 1.16 17.13
C LEU A 430 -12.74 2.49 17.81
N LEU A 431 -12.78 2.48 19.14
CA LEU A 431 -12.83 3.69 19.96
C LEU A 431 -11.45 4.00 20.53
N ILE A 432 -10.89 5.18 20.22
CA ILE A 432 -9.65 5.64 20.86
C ILE A 432 -9.96 6.75 21.86
N THR A 433 -9.44 6.60 23.07
CA THR A 433 -9.62 7.56 24.16
C THR A 433 -8.28 7.99 24.75
N GLY A 434 -8.26 9.02 25.60
CA GLY A 434 -7.07 9.42 26.36
C GLY A 434 -6.48 10.75 25.89
N SER A 435 -5.14 10.83 25.75
CA SER A 435 -4.47 12.11 25.54
C SER A 435 -3.19 12.07 24.70
N VAL A 436 -2.93 13.16 23.99
CA VAL A 436 -1.63 13.49 23.38
C VAL A 436 -1.20 14.86 23.86
N SER A 437 -0.03 14.95 24.51
CA SER A 437 0.63 16.19 24.88
C SER A 437 1.91 16.31 24.07
N THR A 438 2.11 17.41 23.34
CA THR A 438 3.28 17.54 22.46
C THR A 438 3.81 18.96 22.29
N THR A 439 5.12 19.05 22.04
CA THR A 439 5.81 20.26 21.58
C THR A 439 6.21 20.17 20.10
N ALA A 440 5.75 19.14 19.39
CA ALA A 440 6.09 18.81 18.00
C ALA A 440 4.85 18.80 17.09
N ARG A 441 5.06 18.55 15.80
CA ARG A 441 4.00 18.57 14.78
C ARG A 441 3.32 17.21 14.63
N TYR A 442 2.18 17.20 13.94
CA TYR A 442 1.58 16.00 13.33
C TYR A 442 1.00 14.99 14.33
N ALA A 443 0.31 15.50 15.36
CA ALA A 443 -0.48 14.65 16.26
C ALA A 443 -1.81 14.21 15.62
N GLY A 444 -2.15 12.94 15.80
CA GLY A 444 -3.41 12.33 15.39
C GLY A 444 -4.01 11.49 16.52
N GLY A 445 -5.34 11.45 16.63
CA GLY A 445 -6.00 10.60 17.62
C GLY A 445 -5.95 9.10 17.27
N ILE A 446 -6.08 8.76 15.99
CA ILE A 446 -6.01 7.37 15.48
C ILE A 446 -4.71 7.16 14.74
N LEU A 447 -4.46 7.98 13.71
CA LEU A 447 -3.30 7.84 12.84
C LEU A 447 -2.55 9.16 12.65
N SER A 448 -1.24 9.10 12.41
CA SER A 448 -0.50 10.33 12.08
C SER A 448 -0.54 10.58 10.57
N ALA A 449 0.06 9.73 9.74
CA ALA A 449 0.03 9.93 8.30
C ALA A 449 -0.41 8.69 7.50
N SER A 450 -1.10 8.95 6.39
CA SER A 450 -1.54 7.91 5.44
C SER A 450 -0.88 8.05 4.07
N ARG A 451 -0.73 6.92 3.39
CA ARG A 451 -0.43 6.74 1.96
C ARG A 451 -1.32 5.61 1.42
N GLY A 452 -1.39 5.48 0.11
CA GLY A 452 -2.20 4.46 -0.56
C GLY A 452 -3.69 4.57 -0.25
N SER A 453 -4.48 3.68 -0.84
CA SER A 453 -5.94 3.67 -0.64
C SER A 453 -6.28 3.01 0.69
N SER A 454 -6.51 3.79 1.74
CA SER A 454 -6.80 3.30 3.10
C SER A 454 -8.28 3.49 3.48
N LEU A 455 -8.80 2.67 4.39
CA LEU A 455 -10.16 2.77 4.90
C LEU A 455 -10.15 2.87 6.43
N ILE A 456 -10.71 3.95 6.95
CA ILE A 456 -10.98 4.14 8.38
C ILE A 456 -12.50 4.13 8.55
N GLU A 457 -13.04 3.11 9.22
CA GLU A 457 -14.47 2.86 9.23
C GLU A 457 -15.01 2.56 10.62
N ASN A 458 -16.15 3.13 11.01
CA ASN A 458 -16.76 2.90 12.32
C ASN A 458 -15.77 3.22 13.47
N CYS A 459 -15.01 4.30 13.33
CA CYS A 459 -13.96 4.66 14.27
C CYS A 459 -14.21 6.02 14.91
N VAL A 460 -14.15 6.08 16.24
CA VAL A 460 -14.37 7.32 17.00
C VAL A 460 -13.15 7.63 17.86
N SER A 461 -12.75 8.89 17.91
CA SER A 461 -11.67 9.39 18.77
C SER A 461 -12.21 10.42 19.77
N THR A 462 -11.96 10.20 21.05
CA THR A 462 -12.20 11.15 22.15
C THR A 462 -10.89 11.68 22.74
N VAL A 463 -9.79 11.50 22.01
CA VAL A 463 -8.44 11.88 22.46
C VAL A 463 -8.33 13.41 22.62
N ASN A 464 -7.83 13.83 23.78
CA ASN A 464 -7.48 15.22 24.05
C ASN A 464 -6.06 15.51 23.55
N ILE A 465 -5.92 16.40 22.58
CA ILE A 465 -4.64 16.84 22.02
C ILE A 465 -4.30 18.22 22.58
N THR A 466 -3.22 18.32 23.35
CA THR A 466 -2.66 19.58 23.85
C THR A 466 -1.32 19.82 23.20
N SER A 467 -1.16 20.96 22.52
CA SER A 467 0.08 21.30 21.83
C SER A 467 0.61 22.65 22.27
N SER A 468 1.93 22.73 22.46
CA SER A 468 2.66 23.99 22.64
C SER A 468 3.49 24.38 21.41
N TYR A 469 3.41 23.61 20.32
CA TYR A 469 4.10 23.92 19.07
C TYR A 469 3.58 25.24 18.48
N SER A 470 4.49 26.11 18.04
CA SER A 470 4.19 27.39 17.39
C SER A 470 4.54 27.32 15.91
N GLY A 471 3.61 27.76 15.05
CA GLY A 471 3.67 27.58 13.60
C GLY A 471 2.65 26.56 13.10
N ASP A 472 2.81 26.07 11.87
CA ASP A 472 1.91 25.07 11.30
C ASP A 472 2.13 23.69 11.95
N ALA A 473 1.28 23.37 12.94
CA ALA A 473 1.40 22.15 13.73
C ALA A 473 0.76 20.93 13.05
N THR A 474 -0.28 21.16 12.25
CA THR A 474 -1.02 20.15 11.48
C THR A 474 -1.54 19.00 12.38
N HIS A 475 -2.18 19.32 13.50
CA HIS A 475 -2.86 18.32 14.33
C HIS A 475 -4.25 17.99 13.79
N GLY A 476 -4.69 16.73 13.97
CA GLY A 476 -6.06 16.31 13.68
C GLY A 476 -6.61 15.33 14.70
N GLY A 477 -7.91 15.40 14.97
CA GLY A 477 -8.55 14.56 15.99
C GLY A 477 -8.61 13.07 15.64
N LEU A 478 -8.58 12.72 14.34
CA LEU A 478 -8.38 11.35 13.88
C LEU A 478 -7.02 11.19 13.19
N ALA A 479 -6.71 12.06 12.24
CA ALA A 479 -5.53 11.96 11.38
C ALA A 479 -4.76 13.28 11.28
N SER A 480 -3.42 13.24 11.25
CA SER A 480 -2.64 14.46 11.06
C SER A 480 -2.46 14.81 9.57
N ASN A 481 -1.85 13.92 8.77
CA ASN A 481 -1.51 14.15 7.37
C ASN A 481 -2.04 13.03 6.50
N THR A 482 -3.09 13.28 5.75
CA THR A 482 -3.65 12.25 4.86
C THR A 482 -3.27 12.49 3.42
N HIS A 483 -2.98 11.42 2.70
CA HIS A 483 -2.66 11.41 1.28
C HIS A 483 -3.50 10.34 0.59
N ASP A 484 -3.56 10.43 -0.74
CA ASP A 484 -4.18 9.43 -1.61
C ASP A 484 -5.69 9.21 -1.32
N ASN A 485 -6.25 8.12 -1.85
CA ASN A 485 -7.69 7.80 -1.78
C ASN A 485 -8.12 7.23 -0.41
N ILE A 486 -7.89 7.97 0.69
CA ILE A 486 -8.34 7.54 2.02
C ILE A 486 -9.81 7.93 2.29
N VAL A 487 -10.56 7.01 2.89
CA VAL A 487 -11.95 7.23 3.34
C VAL A 487 -12.05 7.15 4.84
N PHE A 488 -12.73 8.13 5.41
CA PHE A 488 -13.27 8.06 6.77
C PHE A 488 -14.78 7.87 6.66
N ARG A 489 -15.27 6.69 7.03
CA ARG A 489 -16.70 6.35 6.98
C ARG A 489 -17.22 6.06 8.37
N ASN A 490 -18.38 6.61 8.72
CA ASN A 490 -18.98 6.43 10.05
C ASN A 490 -17.97 6.76 11.16
N CYS A 491 -17.28 7.90 11.03
CA CYS A 491 -16.21 8.29 11.94
C CYS A 491 -16.59 9.51 12.78
N GLY A 492 -15.97 9.67 13.96
CA GLY A 492 -16.30 10.76 14.86
C GLY A 492 -15.10 11.30 15.62
N TYR A 493 -15.05 12.62 15.82
CA TYR A 493 -14.16 13.25 16.79
C TYR A 493 -14.96 13.97 17.87
N ALA A 494 -14.71 13.59 19.13
CA ALA A 494 -15.36 14.14 20.32
C ALA A 494 -14.39 14.48 21.46
N GLY A 495 -13.10 14.61 21.15
CA GLY A 495 -12.10 15.03 22.11
C GLY A 495 -12.02 16.56 22.27
N LYS A 496 -10.81 17.03 22.51
CA LYS A 496 -10.44 18.46 22.51
C LYS A 496 -9.12 18.62 21.76
N ILE A 497 -8.99 19.66 20.95
CA ILE A 497 -7.67 20.12 20.49
C ILE A 497 -7.40 21.50 21.07
N ASP A 498 -6.35 21.61 21.88
CA ASP A 498 -5.89 22.82 22.54
C ASP A 498 -4.53 23.23 21.98
N ALA A 499 -4.55 24.09 20.95
CA ALA A 499 -3.36 24.55 20.25
C ALA A 499 -3.51 26.03 19.81
N PRO A 500 -3.69 26.97 20.74
CA PRO A 500 -4.02 28.36 20.42
C PRO A 500 -2.90 29.11 19.66
N GLN A 501 -1.67 28.61 19.71
CA GLN A 501 -0.51 29.16 18.98
C GLN A 501 -0.17 28.40 17.67
N SER A 502 -0.97 27.39 17.30
CA SER A 502 -0.80 26.66 16.05
C SER A 502 -1.44 27.42 14.89
N ASP A 503 -0.67 27.64 13.83
CA ASP A 503 -1.11 28.30 12.60
C ASP A 503 -1.85 27.35 11.64
N GLY A 504 -1.99 26.08 11.98
CA GLY A 504 -2.76 25.14 11.17
C GLY A 504 -3.08 23.83 11.86
N SER A 505 -4.36 23.48 11.99
CA SER A 505 -4.88 22.21 12.53
C SER A 505 -6.36 22.07 12.14
N ALA A 506 -6.94 20.87 12.31
CA ALA A 506 -8.38 20.69 12.12
C ALA A 506 -8.96 19.56 12.99
N GLY A 507 -10.29 19.44 13.04
CA GLY A 507 -10.96 18.47 13.92
C GLY A 507 -10.83 17.00 13.49
N ILE A 508 -10.85 16.67 12.20
CA ILE A 508 -10.62 15.27 11.74
C ILE A 508 -9.20 15.13 11.19
N ILE A 509 -8.86 15.89 10.16
CA ILE A 509 -7.62 15.78 9.36
C ILE A 509 -6.82 17.08 9.44
N GLY A 510 -5.65 17.05 10.08
CA GLY A 510 -4.78 18.22 10.19
C GLY A 510 -4.39 18.83 8.84
N TYR A 511 -4.06 18.03 7.82
CA TYR A 511 -3.86 18.47 6.45
C TYR A 511 -4.11 17.33 5.45
N ALA A 512 -4.92 17.59 4.43
CA ALA A 512 -5.31 16.65 3.39
C ALA A 512 -4.49 16.88 2.10
N HIS A 513 -3.31 16.28 1.99
CA HIS A 513 -2.44 16.43 0.80
C HIS A 513 -3.10 15.89 -0.49
N GLY A 514 -3.93 14.85 -0.37
CA GLY A 514 -4.74 14.30 -1.47
C GLY A 514 -6.01 15.11 -1.80
N ALA A 515 -6.38 16.10 -0.97
CA ALA A 515 -7.56 16.95 -1.09
C ALA A 515 -8.80 16.20 -1.61
N LYS A 516 -9.10 16.34 -2.90
CA LYS A 516 -10.26 15.75 -3.58
C LYS A 516 -10.27 14.22 -3.61
N GLU A 517 -9.14 13.56 -3.34
CA GLU A 517 -9.01 12.10 -3.20
C GLU A 517 -9.56 11.59 -1.86
N ILE A 518 -9.75 12.48 -0.89
CA ILE A 518 -10.11 12.15 0.48
C ILE A 518 -11.61 12.38 0.71
N LEU A 519 -12.26 11.39 1.31
CA LEU A 519 -13.70 11.41 1.60
C LEU A 519 -13.96 11.31 3.10
N LEU A 520 -14.74 12.25 3.60
CA LEU A 520 -15.40 12.16 4.90
C LEU A 520 -16.87 11.82 4.66
N GLN A 521 -17.27 10.60 4.99
CA GLN A 521 -18.62 10.08 4.77
C GLN A 521 -19.29 9.69 6.10
N ASN A 522 -20.43 10.29 6.41
CA ASN A 522 -21.13 10.05 7.67
C ASN A 522 -20.24 10.35 8.89
N VAL A 523 -19.61 11.53 8.89
CA VAL A 523 -18.58 11.91 9.87
C VAL A 523 -19.03 13.07 10.75
N TYR A 524 -18.68 13.05 12.03
CA TYR A 524 -18.95 14.19 12.91
C TYR A 524 -17.71 14.77 13.61
N VAL A 525 -17.77 16.07 13.90
CA VAL A 525 -16.86 16.78 14.83
C VAL A 525 -17.69 17.47 15.89
N VAL A 526 -17.71 16.94 17.11
CA VAL A 526 -18.35 17.56 18.27
C VAL A 526 -17.29 17.75 19.34
N SER A 527 -16.48 18.79 19.17
CA SER A 527 -15.25 18.95 19.94
C SER A 527 -14.99 20.42 20.23
N ASN A 528 -14.30 20.66 21.35
CA ASN A 528 -13.73 21.95 21.65
C ASN A 528 -12.40 22.12 20.87
N LEU A 529 -12.45 22.90 19.78
CA LEU A 529 -11.30 23.16 18.91
C LEU A 529 -10.71 24.54 19.19
N ASN A 530 -9.80 24.64 20.16
CA ASN A 530 -9.12 25.89 20.51
C ASN A 530 -7.87 26.08 19.65
N PHE A 531 -8.01 26.83 18.56
CA PHE A 531 -6.95 27.11 17.58
C PHE A 531 -6.60 28.60 17.51
N SER A 532 -5.50 28.92 16.83
CA SER A 532 -5.16 30.30 16.48
C SER A 532 -6.25 30.93 15.61
N THR A 533 -6.69 32.13 15.96
CA THR A 533 -7.69 32.89 15.19
C THR A 533 -7.13 33.49 13.90
N THR A 534 -5.81 33.48 13.72
CA THR A 534 -5.13 33.94 12.50
C THR A 534 -4.54 32.80 11.68
N GLY A 535 -4.61 31.56 12.18
CA GLY A 535 -4.10 30.37 11.51
C GLY A 535 -5.04 29.85 10.42
N ASN A 536 -4.50 29.07 9.50
CA ASN A 536 -5.26 28.29 8.53
C ASN A 536 -5.80 27.02 9.23
N CYS A 537 -6.90 27.14 9.98
CA CYS A 537 -7.53 26.01 10.67
C CYS A 537 -8.93 25.70 10.10
N ASP A 538 -9.39 24.46 10.27
CA ASP A 538 -10.70 24.00 9.77
C ASP A 538 -11.43 23.15 10.82
N VAL A 539 -12.74 23.03 10.72
CA VAL A 539 -13.53 22.11 11.56
C VAL A 539 -13.21 20.66 11.22
N PHE A 540 -13.13 20.31 9.94
CA PHE A 540 -12.95 18.92 9.53
C PHE A 540 -11.57 18.65 8.97
N ALA A 541 -11.19 19.33 7.88
CA ALA A 541 -9.97 19.03 7.18
C ALA A 541 -9.41 20.25 6.44
N ARG A 542 -8.11 20.54 6.63
CA ARG A 542 -7.42 21.55 5.83
C ARG A 542 -7.16 21.00 4.43
N ASN A 543 -7.33 21.84 3.39
CA ASN A 543 -7.10 21.55 1.96
C ASN A 543 -8.25 20.85 1.19
N GLY A 544 -9.52 21.12 1.53
CA GLY A 544 -10.68 20.88 0.64
C GLY A 544 -10.93 19.42 0.26
N VAL A 545 -11.42 18.63 1.22
CA VAL A 545 -11.85 17.23 1.05
C VAL A 545 -13.27 17.12 0.48
N GLN A 546 -13.72 15.89 0.18
CA GLN A 546 -15.13 15.64 -0.13
C GLN A 546 -15.89 15.34 1.16
N TYR A 547 -17.06 15.96 1.31
CA TYR A 547 -17.97 15.75 2.43
C TYR A 547 -19.25 15.07 1.94
N ASP A 548 -19.68 14.02 2.64
CA ASP A 548 -20.97 13.37 2.42
C ASP A 548 -21.58 13.06 3.80
N ASN A 549 -22.69 13.71 4.14
CA ASN A 549 -23.34 13.58 5.44
C ASN A 549 -22.43 13.89 6.64
N CYS A 550 -21.87 15.09 6.69
CA CYS A 550 -21.00 15.52 7.78
C CYS A 550 -21.72 16.50 8.72
N TYR A 551 -21.52 16.32 10.03
CA TYR A 551 -22.14 17.13 11.08
C TYR A 551 -21.11 17.71 12.04
N TYR A 552 -21.33 18.93 12.50
CA TYR A 552 -20.40 19.50 13.47
C TYR A 552 -21.05 20.38 14.53
N TRP A 553 -20.35 20.45 15.66
CA TRP A 553 -20.49 21.47 16.66
C TRP A 553 -19.10 21.82 17.24
N THR A 554 -18.77 23.11 17.24
CA THR A 554 -17.61 23.66 17.93
C THR A 554 -17.87 25.15 18.21
N PRO A 555 -17.38 25.71 19.34
CA PRO A 555 -17.57 27.12 19.64
C PRO A 555 -16.62 28.08 18.90
N PHE A 556 -15.64 27.59 18.14
CA PHE A 556 -14.54 28.41 17.61
C PHE A 556 -14.53 28.58 16.09
N LEU A 557 -15.20 27.72 15.33
CA LEU A 557 -15.14 27.71 13.86
C LEU A 557 -16.49 27.30 13.25
N GLU A 558 -16.73 27.78 12.04
CA GLU A 558 -17.87 27.38 11.20
C GLU A 558 -17.35 26.73 9.91
N SER A 559 -18.14 25.84 9.31
CA SER A 559 -17.84 25.20 8.03
C SER A 559 -19.07 25.28 7.11
N GLY A 560 -18.88 25.74 5.88
CA GLY A 560 -19.94 25.84 4.87
C GLY A 560 -20.23 24.52 4.14
N ASP A 561 -19.39 23.51 4.32
CA ASP A 561 -19.43 22.24 3.59
C ASP A 561 -20.05 21.08 4.41
N ALA A 562 -20.56 21.37 5.61
CA ALA A 562 -21.16 20.41 6.54
C ALA A 562 -22.37 21.02 7.29
N THR A 563 -23.16 20.19 7.95
CA THR A 563 -24.36 20.62 8.69
C THR A 563 -24.00 20.99 10.13
N LEU A 564 -24.27 22.24 10.53
CA LEU A 564 -24.11 22.71 11.92
C LEU A 564 -25.28 22.21 12.79
N LEU A 565 -24.98 21.54 13.91
CA LEU A 565 -26.00 21.00 14.83
C LEU A 565 -26.68 22.08 15.71
N GLY A 566 -26.25 23.34 15.62
CA GLY A 566 -26.85 24.49 16.31
C GLY A 566 -26.53 24.58 17.82
N LYS A 567 -26.32 23.47 18.53
CA LYS A 567 -25.96 23.41 19.96
C LYS A 567 -25.10 22.18 20.31
N GLU A 568 -24.32 22.29 21.39
CA GLU A 568 -23.47 21.18 21.90
C GLU A 568 -24.30 19.97 22.29
N GLN A 569 -25.46 20.23 22.88
CA GLN A 569 -26.33 19.22 23.49
C GLN A 569 -26.89 18.25 22.46
N SER A 570 -26.91 18.60 21.17
CA SER A 570 -27.37 17.72 20.08
C SER A 570 -26.53 16.45 19.91
N ALA A 571 -25.29 16.44 20.45
CA ALA A 571 -24.45 15.26 20.46
C ALA A 571 -24.86 14.24 21.53
N ALA A 572 -25.43 14.68 22.66
CA ALA A 572 -25.85 13.81 23.77
C ALA A 572 -27.37 13.53 23.77
N SER A 573 -28.15 14.27 22.97
CA SER A 573 -29.61 14.24 22.99
C SER A 573 -30.24 13.11 22.16
N GLY A 574 -29.46 12.40 21.33
CA GLY A 574 -29.96 11.47 20.32
C GLY A 574 -30.16 12.07 18.94
N GLU A 575 -30.15 13.40 18.82
CA GLU A 575 -30.35 14.10 17.54
C GLU A 575 -29.28 13.73 16.51
N LEU A 576 -28.00 13.85 16.89
CA LEU A 576 -26.89 13.48 16.03
C LEU A 576 -26.93 11.99 15.65
N CYS A 577 -27.24 11.11 16.61
CA CYS A 577 -27.37 9.67 16.34
C CYS A 577 -28.44 9.40 15.28
N TYR A 578 -29.60 10.05 15.38
CA TYR A 578 -30.67 9.91 14.41
C TYR A 578 -30.27 10.43 13.03
N LEU A 579 -29.64 11.60 12.97
CA LEU A 579 -29.19 12.21 11.71
C LEU A 579 -28.14 11.35 10.99
N LEU A 580 -27.19 10.78 11.73
CA LEU A 580 -26.19 9.85 11.19
C LEU A 580 -26.84 8.54 10.68
N ASN A 581 -27.94 8.09 11.29
CA ASN A 581 -28.70 6.92 10.86
C ASN A 581 -29.68 7.17 9.71
N ALA A 582 -30.11 8.41 9.50
CA ALA A 582 -30.92 8.78 8.33
C ALA A 582 -30.17 8.52 7.01
N PHE A 583 -28.85 8.38 7.10
CA PHE A 583 -27.96 8.01 6.02
C PHE A 583 -27.85 6.49 5.86
N SER A 584 -28.74 5.92 5.05
CA SER A 584 -28.92 4.48 4.89
C SER A 584 -27.80 3.73 4.14
N SER A 585 -26.68 4.38 3.81
CA SER A 585 -25.71 3.87 2.82
C SER A 585 -24.50 3.13 3.35
N CYS A 586 -24.32 3.06 4.67
CA CYS A 586 -23.04 2.67 5.25
C CYS A 586 -23.10 1.48 6.22
N GLY A 587 -24.16 0.66 6.15
CA GLY A 587 -24.25 -0.68 6.76
C GLY A 587 -24.33 -0.75 8.30
N SER A 588 -23.56 0.06 9.02
CA SER A 588 -23.50 0.04 10.48
C SER A 588 -24.48 1.04 11.11
N PRO A 589 -25.31 0.62 12.09
CA PRO A 589 -26.16 1.54 12.82
C PRO A 589 -25.33 2.37 13.80
N TRP A 590 -25.52 3.67 13.79
CA TRP A 590 -25.14 4.52 14.92
C TRP A 590 -26.08 4.24 16.08
N THR A 591 -25.54 4.16 17.28
CA THR A 591 -26.28 3.91 18.51
C THR A 591 -25.86 4.91 19.58
N GLN A 592 -26.74 5.11 20.55
CA GLN A 592 -26.51 6.00 21.68
C GLN A 592 -27.46 5.67 22.82
N THR A 593 -26.92 5.28 23.96
CA THR A 593 -27.64 5.15 25.23
C THR A 593 -27.80 6.53 25.85
N LEU A 594 -28.96 7.14 25.62
CA LEU A 594 -29.32 8.48 26.08
C LEU A 594 -29.21 8.60 27.61
N GLY A 595 -28.51 9.64 28.05
CA GLY A 595 -28.20 9.89 29.46
C GLY A 595 -26.93 9.19 29.97
N GLU A 596 -26.35 8.26 29.21
CA GLU A 596 -25.07 7.58 29.52
C GLU A 596 -23.99 7.98 28.52
N ASP A 597 -24.26 7.84 27.22
CA ASP A 597 -23.32 8.10 26.15
C ASP A 597 -23.28 9.60 25.80
N ALA A 598 -22.10 10.20 25.88
CA ALA A 598 -21.90 11.62 25.57
C ALA A 598 -22.03 11.94 24.07
N VAL A 599 -21.78 10.95 23.21
CA VAL A 599 -21.84 11.04 21.75
C VAL A 599 -22.32 9.72 21.14
N PRO A 600 -22.84 9.72 19.90
CA PRO A 600 -23.18 8.49 19.21
C PRO A 600 -21.94 7.67 18.87
N LEU A 601 -22.06 6.35 18.92
CA LEU A 601 -21.00 5.41 18.53
C LEU A 601 -21.53 4.47 17.43
N PRO A 602 -20.70 4.08 16.45
CA PRO A 602 -21.10 3.16 15.38
C PRO A 602 -21.01 1.70 15.83
N PHE A 603 -21.49 1.40 17.05
CA PHE A 603 -21.30 0.13 17.75
C PHE A 603 -22.64 -0.46 18.18
N THR A 604 -22.85 -1.75 17.96
CA THR A 604 -24.09 -2.44 18.33
C THR A 604 -24.26 -2.64 19.84
N GLY A 605 -23.20 -2.46 20.63
CA GLY A 605 -23.23 -2.55 22.09
C GLY A 605 -24.08 -1.48 22.82
N HIS A 606 -24.49 -0.40 22.15
CA HIS A 606 -25.33 0.67 22.73
C HIS A 606 -26.76 0.62 22.20
N LYS A 607 -27.66 1.41 22.79
CA LYS A 607 -29.09 1.40 22.43
C LYS A 607 -29.35 2.19 21.13
N THR A 608 -30.27 1.68 20.31
CA THR A 608 -30.79 2.45 19.16
C THR A 608 -31.52 3.70 19.62
N VAL A 609 -31.38 4.79 18.87
CA VAL A 609 -32.16 6.01 19.08
C VAL A 609 -33.35 6.03 18.14
N SER A 610 -34.54 6.12 18.72
CA SER A 610 -35.78 6.41 18.00
C SER A 610 -36.13 7.89 18.13
N VAL A 611 -36.69 8.47 17.07
CA VAL A 611 -37.29 9.80 17.10
C VAL A 611 -38.73 9.72 17.60
N ALA A 612 -39.15 10.71 18.39
CA ALA A 612 -40.50 10.92 18.84
C ALA A 612 -40.98 12.35 18.55
N GLY A 613 -42.28 12.58 18.36
CA GLY A 613 -42.82 13.90 18.01
C GLY A 613 -42.96 14.12 16.50
N ASP A 614 -42.71 15.34 16.02
CA ASP A 614 -42.98 15.76 14.63
C ASP A 614 -41.85 15.36 13.68
N VAL A 615 -42.14 14.41 12.77
CA VAL A 615 -41.18 13.89 11.77
C VAL A 615 -41.88 13.81 10.42
N ASN A 616 -41.23 14.32 9.38
CA ASN A 616 -41.77 14.30 8.03
C ASN A 616 -41.64 12.91 7.38
N CYS A 617 -42.43 12.64 6.34
CA CYS A 617 -42.39 11.35 5.64
C CYS A 617 -41.03 11.04 4.95
N ASP A 618 -40.19 12.06 4.71
CA ASP A 618 -38.81 11.92 4.23
C ASP A 618 -37.78 11.81 5.37
N ARG A 619 -38.25 11.61 6.61
CA ARG A 619 -37.46 11.49 7.84
C ARG A 619 -36.74 12.76 8.29
N THR A 620 -37.02 13.90 7.67
CA THR A 620 -36.55 15.20 8.18
C THR A 620 -37.26 15.56 9.50
N LEU A 621 -36.53 16.22 10.40
CA LEU A 621 -37.01 16.55 11.75
C LEU A 621 -37.91 17.80 11.73
N GLY A 622 -39.08 17.73 12.36
CA GLY A 622 -39.96 18.86 12.65
C GLY A 622 -39.55 19.62 13.91
N ALA A 623 -40.24 20.72 14.21
CA ALA A 623 -39.87 21.63 15.30
C ALA A 623 -39.94 21.00 16.71
N ASP A 624 -40.81 20.00 16.89
CA ASP A 624 -41.07 19.34 18.17
C ASP A 624 -40.51 17.90 18.21
N ALA A 625 -39.52 17.57 17.38
CA ALA A 625 -38.86 16.28 17.41
C ALA A 625 -38.05 16.08 18.72
N THR A 626 -38.16 14.89 19.30
CA THR A 626 -37.51 14.42 20.53
C THR A 626 -36.92 13.03 20.29
N PHE A 627 -36.10 12.51 21.19
CA PHE A 627 -35.39 11.24 20.99
C PHE A 627 -35.45 10.34 22.22
N THR A 628 -35.51 9.02 22.00
CA THR A 628 -35.68 8.03 23.07
C THR A 628 -35.01 6.69 22.74
N ASN A 629 -34.67 5.90 23.78
CA ASN A 629 -34.20 4.52 23.65
C ASN A 629 -35.25 3.47 24.04
N ASP A 630 -36.48 3.87 24.35
CA ASP A 630 -37.54 2.94 24.78
C ASP A 630 -38.11 2.06 23.66
N GLY A 631 -37.64 2.24 22.43
CA GLY A 631 -38.08 1.47 21.27
C GLY A 631 -39.49 1.84 20.80
N THR A 632 -40.11 2.89 21.35
CA THR A 632 -41.38 3.39 20.83
C THR A 632 -41.12 4.02 19.47
N ALA A 633 -41.31 3.25 18.41
CA ALA A 633 -41.24 3.78 17.07
C ALA A 633 -42.37 4.80 16.91
N VAL A 634 -42.03 6.07 16.65
CA VAL A 634 -43.03 6.95 16.06
C VAL A 634 -43.29 6.46 14.65
N ILE A 635 -44.57 6.38 14.31
CA ILE A 635 -45.04 6.12 12.96
C ILE A 635 -44.54 7.29 12.13
N VAL A 636 -43.42 7.12 11.43
CA VAL A 636 -43.04 8.01 10.34
C VAL A 636 -44.25 8.01 9.39
N PRO A 637 -44.86 9.18 9.12
CA PRO A 637 -46.01 9.23 8.24
C PRO A 637 -45.67 8.53 6.92
N GLU A 638 -46.49 7.56 6.52
CA GLU A 638 -46.32 6.94 5.21
C GLU A 638 -46.36 8.00 4.12
N HIS A 639 -45.60 7.80 3.06
CA HIS A 639 -45.68 8.66 1.89
C HIS A 639 -47.10 8.64 1.29
N ASP A 640 -47.74 9.80 1.16
CA ASP A 640 -49.00 9.94 0.43
C ASP A 640 -48.71 10.04 -1.08
N TYR A 641 -48.55 8.88 -1.72
CA TYR A 641 -48.28 8.80 -3.16
C TYR A 641 -49.56 9.01 -3.98
N ALA A 642 -49.52 9.99 -4.89
CA ALA A 642 -50.49 10.15 -5.97
C ALA A 642 -49.76 10.02 -7.31
N ASP A 643 -50.14 9.00 -8.08
CA ASP A 643 -49.50 8.64 -9.37
C ASP A 643 -47.95 8.54 -9.27
N GLY A 644 -47.47 7.90 -8.20
CA GLY A 644 -46.04 7.71 -7.97
C GLY A 644 -45.29 8.94 -7.42
N VAL A 645 -45.98 10.06 -7.14
CA VAL A 645 -45.41 11.26 -6.54
C VAL A 645 -45.92 11.45 -5.11
N CYS A 646 -45.02 11.49 -4.14
CA CYS A 646 -45.40 11.81 -2.75
C CYS A 646 -45.82 13.28 -2.67
N ARG A 647 -47.03 13.56 -2.19
CA ARG A 647 -47.55 14.94 -2.07
C ARG A 647 -46.84 15.79 -1.02
N ASN A 648 -46.17 15.14 -0.07
CA ASN A 648 -45.56 15.82 1.08
C ASN A 648 -44.10 16.18 0.84
N CYS A 649 -43.28 15.21 0.38
CA CYS A 649 -41.84 15.40 0.19
C CYS A 649 -41.40 15.37 -1.28
N GLY A 650 -42.29 15.02 -2.20
CA GLY A 650 -41.94 14.90 -3.62
C GLY A 650 -41.01 13.72 -3.92
N ALA A 651 -40.90 12.69 -3.06
CA ALA A 651 -40.29 11.42 -3.43
C ALA A 651 -41.05 10.73 -4.58
N ARG A 652 -40.38 9.81 -5.27
CA ARG A 652 -40.94 9.04 -6.39
C ARG A 652 -40.99 7.55 -6.05
N LEU A 653 -42.18 6.96 -6.10
CA LEU A 653 -42.37 5.50 -6.10
C LEU A 653 -42.73 5.06 -7.51
N ILE A 654 -41.87 4.24 -8.10
CA ILE A 654 -41.99 3.79 -9.48
C ILE A 654 -42.39 2.31 -9.47
N THR A 655 -43.53 1.99 -10.08
CA THR A 655 -44.04 0.61 -10.19
C THR A 655 -44.37 0.20 -11.63
N ARG A 656 -44.22 1.12 -12.59
CA ARG A 656 -44.45 0.89 -14.02
C ARG A 656 -43.62 1.82 -14.89
N GLY A 657 -43.43 1.45 -16.15
CA GLY A 657 -42.54 2.16 -17.06
C GLY A 657 -42.91 3.62 -17.31
N GLU A 658 -44.20 3.98 -17.36
CA GLU A 658 -44.63 5.36 -17.62
C GLU A 658 -44.20 6.32 -16.51
N GLN A 659 -44.10 5.84 -15.27
CA GLN A 659 -43.62 6.64 -14.14
C GLN A 659 -42.10 6.85 -14.22
N LEU A 660 -41.35 5.82 -14.62
CA LEU A 660 -39.90 5.93 -14.83
C LEU A 660 -39.60 6.90 -15.98
N MET A 661 -40.37 6.82 -17.07
CA MET A 661 -40.32 7.79 -18.15
C MET A 661 -40.65 9.20 -17.65
N ALA A 662 -41.75 9.38 -16.91
CA ALA A 662 -42.17 10.69 -16.43
C ALA A 662 -41.13 11.39 -15.54
N VAL A 663 -40.41 10.66 -14.67
CA VAL A 663 -39.35 11.26 -13.85
C VAL A 663 -38.14 11.65 -14.70
N ALA A 664 -37.75 10.82 -15.67
CA ALA A 664 -36.63 11.10 -16.57
C ALA A 664 -36.93 12.32 -17.46
N ASP A 665 -38.12 12.37 -18.06
CA ASP A 665 -38.58 13.48 -18.90
C ASP A 665 -38.74 14.79 -18.11
N GLY A 666 -39.27 14.68 -16.88
CA GLY A 666 -39.41 15.80 -15.97
C GLY A 666 -38.06 16.38 -15.55
N MET A 667 -37.07 15.52 -15.29
CA MET A 667 -35.71 15.93 -14.98
C MET A 667 -35.04 16.62 -16.18
N ALA A 668 -35.15 16.03 -17.38
CA ALA A 668 -34.59 16.60 -18.60
C ALA A 668 -35.13 18.00 -18.92
N LYS A 669 -36.37 18.30 -18.49
CA LYS A 669 -37.02 19.61 -18.64
C LYS A 669 -36.80 20.56 -17.45
N GLY A 670 -36.07 20.14 -16.41
CA GLY A 670 -35.84 20.93 -15.19
C GLY A 670 -37.07 21.05 -14.26
N ASN A 671 -38.09 20.22 -14.46
CA ASN A 671 -39.34 20.24 -13.68
C ASN A 671 -39.31 19.34 -12.43
N VAL A 672 -38.28 18.51 -12.31
CA VAL A 672 -38.06 17.60 -11.17
C VAL A 672 -36.75 17.99 -10.49
N SER A 673 -36.74 17.97 -9.15
CA SER A 673 -35.52 18.26 -8.39
C SER A 673 -34.42 17.25 -8.73
N ARG A 674 -33.19 17.74 -8.90
CA ARG A 674 -32.01 16.90 -9.13
C ARG A 674 -31.72 15.97 -7.94
N THR A 675 -32.14 16.32 -6.74
CA THR A 675 -31.93 15.54 -5.51
C THR A 675 -33.12 14.64 -5.17
N VAL A 676 -34.09 14.48 -6.08
CA VAL A 676 -35.30 13.69 -5.81
C VAL A 676 -34.94 12.25 -5.43
N ALA A 677 -35.54 11.76 -4.34
CA ALA A 677 -35.47 10.35 -3.97
C ALA A 677 -36.37 9.53 -4.90
N ILE A 678 -35.84 8.44 -5.46
CA ILE A 678 -36.55 7.53 -6.36
C ILE A 678 -36.44 6.13 -5.80
N THR A 679 -37.57 5.43 -5.69
CA THR A 679 -37.64 4.06 -5.19
C THR A 679 -38.44 3.21 -6.15
N LEU A 680 -37.92 2.04 -6.52
CA LEU A 680 -38.70 1.04 -7.25
C LEU A 680 -39.53 0.21 -6.27
N GLY A 681 -40.82 0.02 -6.59
CA GLY A 681 -41.73 -0.84 -5.82
C GLY A 681 -42.16 -2.10 -6.57
N ALA A 682 -41.66 -2.31 -7.79
CA ALA A 682 -41.86 -3.48 -8.63
C ALA A 682 -40.78 -3.51 -9.71
N ASP A 683 -40.66 -4.64 -10.40
CA ASP A 683 -39.93 -4.70 -11.68
C ASP A 683 -40.62 -3.81 -12.71
N ILE A 684 -39.83 -3.12 -13.52
CA ILE A 684 -40.30 -2.06 -14.42
C ILE A 684 -40.19 -2.52 -15.86
N ASP A 685 -41.33 -2.92 -16.44
CA ASP A 685 -41.46 -3.19 -17.87
C ASP A 685 -41.55 -1.88 -18.67
N MET A 686 -40.59 -1.69 -19.57
CA MET A 686 -40.48 -0.53 -20.47
C MET A 686 -41.00 -0.83 -21.88
N SER A 687 -41.68 -1.95 -22.09
CA SER A 687 -42.30 -2.31 -23.37
C SER A 687 -43.22 -1.20 -23.90
N GLY A 688 -43.00 -0.79 -25.14
CA GLY A 688 -43.79 0.26 -25.79
C GLY A 688 -43.42 1.70 -25.37
N ILE A 689 -42.41 1.87 -24.50
CA ILE A 689 -41.86 3.17 -24.14
C ILE A 689 -40.61 3.42 -24.96
N TYR A 690 -40.67 4.43 -25.82
CA TYR A 690 -39.60 4.79 -26.75
C TYR A 690 -38.99 6.15 -26.37
N ALA A 691 -37.79 6.40 -26.88
CA ALA A 691 -37.07 7.67 -26.70
C ALA A 691 -36.77 8.02 -25.22
N TYR A 692 -36.55 7.02 -24.36
CA TYR A 692 -36.16 7.24 -22.98
C TYR A 692 -34.88 8.10 -22.89
N PRO A 693 -34.91 9.27 -22.22
CA PRO A 693 -33.76 10.18 -22.20
C PRO A 693 -32.66 9.77 -21.22
N GLY A 694 -32.93 8.79 -20.33
CA GLY A 694 -32.11 8.52 -19.15
C GLY A 694 -32.48 9.46 -18.00
N ILE A 695 -32.36 8.98 -16.75
CA ILE A 695 -32.48 9.87 -15.59
C ILE A 695 -31.26 10.81 -15.55
N GLY A 696 -31.53 12.12 -15.65
CA GLY A 696 -30.53 13.17 -15.60
C GLY A 696 -29.86 13.47 -16.94
N THR A 697 -29.55 14.75 -17.18
CA THR A 697 -28.90 15.26 -18.39
C THR A 697 -27.70 16.14 -18.01
N SER A 698 -26.90 16.58 -18.99
CA SER A 698 -25.76 17.48 -18.72
C SER A 698 -26.19 18.81 -18.06
N ASP A 699 -27.38 19.31 -18.39
CA ASP A 699 -27.94 20.54 -17.79
C ASP A 699 -28.57 20.28 -16.41
N TYR A 700 -29.18 19.11 -16.23
CA TYR A 700 -29.84 18.70 -14.99
C TYR A 700 -29.35 17.32 -14.52
N PRO A 701 -28.08 17.20 -14.09
CA PRO A 701 -27.53 15.90 -13.73
C PRO A 701 -28.11 15.43 -12.41
N TYR A 702 -28.52 14.17 -12.35
CA TYR A 702 -29.16 13.58 -11.18
C TYR A 702 -28.19 13.54 -9.99
N ALA A 703 -28.65 13.95 -8.81
CA ALA A 703 -27.86 14.07 -7.59
C ALA A 703 -28.61 13.52 -6.37
N GLY A 704 -29.65 12.71 -6.59
CA GLY A 704 -30.48 12.12 -5.55
C GLY A 704 -30.05 10.71 -5.16
N VAL A 705 -30.92 10.06 -4.38
CA VAL A 705 -30.83 8.64 -4.02
C VAL A 705 -31.83 7.85 -4.85
N PHE A 706 -31.32 6.89 -5.61
CA PHE A 706 -32.11 5.89 -6.31
C PHE A 706 -31.95 4.54 -5.61
N GLU A 707 -33.07 3.99 -5.15
CA GLU A 707 -33.15 2.70 -4.47
C GLU A 707 -33.99 1.73 -5.31
N GLY A 708 -33.33 0.77 -5.94
CA GLY A 708 -33.99 -0.24 -6.76
C GLY A 708 -34.67 -1.34 -5.96
N ASN A 709 -34.37 -1.52 -4.66
CA ASN A 709 -34.92 -2.60 -3.82
C ASN A 709 -34.76 -4.01 -4.38
N GLY A 710 -33.76 -4.24 -5.24
CA GLY A 710 -33.52 -5.52 -5.94
C GLY A 710 -34.38 -5.71 -7.19
N HIS A 711 -35.19 -4.72 -7.58
CA HIS A 711 -36.04 -4.80 -8.76
C HIS A 711 -35.26 -4.66 -10.08
N ARG A 712 -35.87 -5.19 -11.14
CA ARG A 712 -35.31 -5.25 -12.48
C ARG A 712 -35.95 -4.21 -13.41
N ILE A 713 -35.15 -3.67 -14.33
CA ILE A 713 -35.65 -2.93 -15.49
C ILE A 713 -35.71 -3.89 -16.68
N LEU A 714 -36.86 -4.00 -17.32
CA LEU A 714 -37.15 -4.95 -18.40
C LEU A 714 -37.46 -4.20 -19.70
N ASN A 715 -37.06 -4.77 -20.84
CA ASN A 715 -37.40 -4.30 -22.19
C ASN A 715 -37.06 -2.83 -22.49
N LEU A 716 -36.13 -2.22 -21.76
CA LEU A 716 -35.71 -0.83 -21.99
C LEU A 716 -34.77 -0.77 -23.20
N THR A 717 -35.15 -0.02 -24.23
CA THR A 717 -34.27 0.32 -25.35
C THR A 717 -33.87 1.79 -25.26
N VAL A 718 -32.57 2.06 -25.13
CA VAL A 718 -32.01 3.41 -25.19
C VAL A 718 -31.31 3.59 -26.53
N GLU A 719 -32.03 4.17 -27.49
CA GLU A 719 -31.55 4.43 -28.86
C GLU A 719 -32.03 5.82 -29.31
N ASN A 720 -31.21 6.85 -29.10
CA ASN A 720 -31.62 8.26 -29.29
C ASN A 720 -30.65 9.04 -30.20
N GLY A 721 -30.44 8.53 -31.42
CA GLY A 721 -29.50 9.13 -32.37
C GLY A 721 -28.04 9.02 -31.90
N LEU A 722 -27.08 9.45 -32.72
CA LEU A 722 -25.64 9.30 -32.48
C LEU A 722 -25.10 10.20 -31.34
N GLU A 723 -25.75 10.23 -30.18
CA GLU A 723 -25.40 10.98 -28.99
C GLU A 723 -24.70 10.09 -27.94
N GLY A 724 -24.03 10.73 -26.97
CA GLY A 724 -23.47 10.06 -25.80
C GLY A 724 -24.29 10.26 -24.52
N ASN A 725 -23.72 9.91 -23.36
CA ASN A 725 -24.34 10.01 -22.02
C ASN A 725 -25.59 9.15 -21.86
N LYS A 726 -25.49 7.84 -22.12
CA LYS A 726 -26.65 6.94 -22.17
C LYS A 726 -26.54 5.80 -21.13
N GLY A 727 -27.69 5.46 -20.56
CA GLY A 727 -27.87 4.41 -19.55
C GLY A 727 -29.26 4.50 -18.93
N LEU A 728 -29.55 3.68 -17.92
CA LEU A 728 -30.70 3.93 -17.03
C LEU A 728 -30.64 5.37 -16.49
N PHE A 729 -29.43 5.79 -16.13
CA PHE A 729 -29.06 7.18 -15.88
C PHE A 729 -28.23 7.71 -17.03
N GLY A 730 -28.65 8.84 -17.60
CA GLY A 730 -27.90 9.52 -18.66
C GLY A 730 -26.69 10.23 -18.07
N VAL A 731 -26.95 11.23 -17.22
CA VAL A 731 -25.91 11.99 -16.50
C VAL A 731 -26.25 12.16 -15.02
N VAL A 732 -25.28 11.83 -14.17
CA VAL A 732 -25.36 11.98 -12.72
C VAL A 732 -24.28 12.93 -12.20
N ASN A 733 -24.48 13.46 -11.01
CA ASN A 733 -23.57 14.36 -10.33
C ASN A 733 -22.69 13.58 -9.36
N GLY A 734 -21.47 14.05 -9.10
CA GLY A 734 -20.72 13.64 -7.91
C GLY A 734 -21.56 14.01 -6.68
N GLY A 735 -22.16 13.02 -6.02
CA GLY A 735 -23.16 13.16 -4.96
C GLY A 735 -24.37 12.23 -5.14
N ALA A 736 -24.55 11.65 -6.33
CA ALA A 736 -25.62 10.69 -6.60
C ALA A 736 -25.34 9.33 -5.95
N LYS A 737 -26.42 8.65 -5.53
CA LYS A 737 -26.40 7.32 -4.93
C LYS A 737 -27.36 6.42 -5.69
N ILE A 738 -26.86 5.32 -6.25
CA ILE A 738 -27.64 4.44 -7.13
C ILE A 738 -27.46 3.03 -6.63
N ARG A 739 -28.58 2.39 -6.24
CA ARG A 739 -28.52 1.11 -5.54
C ARG A 739 -29.49 0.07 -6.05
N ASN A 740 -29.09 -1.19 -5.88
CA ASN A 740 -29.98 -2.36 -5.85
C ASN A 740 -30.91 -2.47 -7.07
N VAL A 741 -30.37 -2.23 -8.27
CA VAL A 741 -31.14 -2.30 -9.52
C VAL A 741 -30.37 -3.10 -10.55
N VAL A 742 -31.11 -3.95 -11.28
CA VAL A 742 -30.55 -4.76 -12.35
C VAL A 742 -31.18 -4.38 -13.68
N MET A 743 -30.34 -4.10 -14.68
CA MET A 743 -30.75 -4.02 -16.08
C MET A 743 -30.82 -5.44 -16.63
N ASP A 744 -32.03 -5.90 -16.95
CA ASP A 744 -32.27 -7.25 -17.46
C ASP A 744 -31.74 -7.45 -18.89
N ALA A 745 -31.44 -8.70 -19.25
CA ALA A 745 -30.96 -9.08 -20.59
C ALA A 745 -31.93 -8.71 -21.74
N SER A 746 -33.21 -8.46 -21.45
CA SER A 746 -34.17 -7.91 -22.42
C SER A 746 -33.95 -6.44 -22.77
N CYS A 747 -33.11 -5.72 -22.03
CA CYS A 747 -32.76 -4.33 -22.31
C CYS A 747 -31.63 -4.21 -23.33
N TYR A 748 -31.53 -3.06 -23.98
CA TYR A 748 -30.49 -2.76 -24.95
C TYR A 748 -30.10 -1.28 -24.95
N ILE A 749 -28.79 -1.01 -25.00
CA ILE A 749 -28.25 0.34 -25.03
C ILE A 749 -27.43 0.55 -26.29
N TYR A 750 -27.77 1.59 -27.05
CA TYR A 750 -27.03 2.03 -28.21
C TYR A 750 -26.63 3.50 -28.10
N ALA A 751 -25.33 3.79 -28.17
CA ALA A 751 -24.79 5.14 -28.04
C ALA A 751 -23.57 5.41 -28.92
N LYS A 752 -23.23 6.68 -29.10
CA LYS A 752 -21.98 7.09 -29.75
C LYS A 752 -20.78 7.07 -28.82
N ALA A 753 -20.94 7.46 -27.56
CA ALA A 753 -19.88 7.48 -26.55
C ALA A 753 -20.49 7.56 -25.15
N TRP A 754 -19.69 7.31 -24.11
CA TRP A 754 -20.04 7.62 -22.72
C TRP A 754 -21.36 6.95 -22.29
N ALA A 755 -21.36 5.62 -22.31
CA ALA A 755 -22.57 4.85 -22.04
C ALA A 755 -22.31 3.61 -21.19
N ALA A 756 -23.30 3.25 -20.38
CA ALA A 756 -23.32 2.00 -19.63
C ALA A 756 -24.74 1.56 -19.31
N GLY A 757 -24.89 0.32 -18.87
CA GLY A 757 -26.14 -0.24 -18.33
C GLY A 757 -26.80 0.69 -17.32
N ILE A 758 -26.05 1.00 -16.27
CA ILE A 758 -26.55 1.79 -15.13
C ILE A 758 -26.31 3.29 -15.35
N VAL A 759 -25.06 3.75 -15.39
CA VAL A 759 -24.73 5.19 -15.46
C VAL A 759 -23.89 5.50 -16.69
N GLY A 760 -24.44 6.29 -17.61
CA GLY A 760 -23.66 6.78 -18.75
C GLY A 760 -22.48 7.65 -18.33
N THR A 761 -22.77 8.75 -17.63
CA THR A 761 -21.76 9.76 -17.29
C THR A 761 -21.94 10.31 -15.89
N VAL A 762 -20.83 10.51 -15.17
CA VAL A 762 -20.80 11.34 -13.96
C VAL A 762 -20.06 12.66 -14.21
N VAL A 763 -20.62 13.76 -13.68
CA VAL A 763 -20.06 15.12 -13.77
C VAL A 763 -19.89 15.77 -12.39
N ASN A 764 -19.10 16.85 -12.36
CA ASN A 764 -18.78 17.67 -11.18
C ASN A 764 -18.10 16.92 -10.03
N LYS A 765 -17.79 17.66 -8.95
CA LYS A 765 -17.16 17.13 -7.74
C LYS A 765 -18.22 16.49 -6.84
N GLY A 766 -17.79 15.54 -6.02
CA GLY A 766 -18.58 14.81 -5.03
C GLY A 766 -18.43 13.30 -5.21
N LEU A 767 -19.00 12.53 -4.30
CA LEU A 767 -18.97 11.07 -4.31
C LEU A 767 -20.12 10.50 -5.14
N LEU A 768 -19.80 9.78 -6.21
CA LEU A 768 -20.75 8.86 -6.83
C LEU A 768 -20.62 7.49 -6.17
N GLU A 769 -21.73 7.00 -5.63
CA GLU A 769 -21.85 5.64 -5.09
C GLU A 769 -22.79 4.83 -5.97
N ILE A 770 -22.29 3.72 -6.51
CA ILE A 770 -23.08 2.71 -7.21
C ILE A 770 -22.90 1.39 -6.46
N SER A 771 -23.97 0.86 -5.86
CA SER A 771 -23.88 -0.34 -5.03
C SER A 771 -25.00 -1.34 -5.28
N GLY A 772 -24.70 -2.63 -5.32
CA GLY A 772 -25.72 -3.64 -5.57
C GLY A 772 -26.37 -3.51 -6.96
N CYS A 773 -25.65 -3.04 -7.98
CA CYS A 773 -26.20 -2.87 -9.33
C CYS A 773 -25.67 -3.92 -10.31
N GLY A 774 -26.56 -4.44 -11.16
CA GLY A 774 -26.22 -5.44 -12.18
C GLY A 774 -26.55 -4.97 -13.59
N ASN A 775 -25.69 -5.28 -14.56
CA ASN A 775 -26.00 -5.14 -15.98
C ASN A 775 -25.95 -6.48 -16.69
N GLU A 776 -27.09 -6.98 -17.11
CA GLU A 776 -27.25 -8.15 -18.00
C GLU A 776 -27.59 -7.72 -19.44
N ALA A 777 -27.84 -6.43 -19.66
CA ALA A 777 -28.23 -5.87 -20.96
C ALA A 777 -27.05 -5.72 -21.91
N ASP A 778 -27.28 -5.92 -23.20
CA ASP A 778 -26.29 -5.69 -24.24
C ASP A 778 -26.08 -4.19 -24.49
N ILE A 779 -24.82 -3.81 -24.67
CA ILE A 779 -24.38 -2.42 -24.83
C ILE A 779 -23.55 -2.30 -26.11
N THR A 780 -24.00 -1.45 -27.03
CA THR A 780 -23.28 -1.10 -28.25
C THR A 780 -22.88 0.37 -28.24
N VAL A 781 -21.57 0.64 -28.29
CA VAL A 781 -21.01 2.00 -28.32
C VAL A 781 -20.08 2.18 -29.51
N THR A 782 -20.46 3.05 -30.44
CA THR A 782 -19.71 3.28 -31.69
C THR A 782 -18.52 4.23 -31.53
N GLY A 783 -18.12 4.55 -30.29
CA GLY A 783 -17.03 5.46 -29.96
C GLY A 783 -16.38 5.11 -28.63
N ALA A 784 -16.13 6.12 -27.78
CA ALA A 784 -15.33 5.93 -26.56
C ALA A 784 -16.17 5.68 -25.30
N ASN A 785 -15.58 4.95 -24.34
CA ASN A 785 -16.06 4.76 -22.97
C ASN A 785 -17.43 4.07 -22.85
N ALA A 786 -17.43 2.77 -23.11
CA ALA A 786 -18.48 1.85 -22.71
C ALA A 786 -18.09 1.11 -21.41
N GLY A 787 -19.07 0.82 -20.56
CA GLY A 787 -18.94 -0.08 -19.42
C GLY A 787 -20.28 -0.72 -19.08
N GLY A 788 -20.30 -1.79 -18.29
CA GLY A 788 -21.55 -2.36 -17.79
C GLY A 788 -22.22 -1.47 -16.75
N ILE A 789 -21.42 -0.87 -15.86
CA ILE A 789 -21.91 -0.09 -14.71
C ILE A 789 -21.74 1.41 -14.93
N LEU A 790 -20.55 1.87 -15.29
CA LEU A 790 -20.27 3.30 -15.50
C LEU A 790 -19.55 3.55 -16.83
N GLY A 791 -20.09 4.42 -17.67
CA GLY A 791 -19.45 4.80 -18.92
C GLY A 791 -18.19 5.64 -18.68
N VAL A 792 -18.36 6.86 -18.14
CA VAL A 792 -17.26 7.83 -17.94
C VAL A 792 -17.43 8.72 -16.70
N ASN A 793 -16.32 8.99 -16.02
CA ASN A 793 -16.15 10.09 -15.08
C ASN A 793 -15.61 11.33 -15.82
N ASP A 794 -16.53 12.21 -16.25
CA ASP A 794 -16.18 13.36 -17.09
C ASP A 794 -15.25 14.33 -16.37
N GLN A 795 -14.18 14.70 -17.06
CA GLN A 795 -13.11 15.55 -16.54
C GLN A 795 -12.51 15.06 -15.21
N GLN A 796 -12.77 13.79 -14.83
CA GLN A 796 -12.20 13.13 -13.67
C GLN A 796 -12.49 13.89 -12.37
N LYS A 797 -13.67 14.50 -12.27
CA LYS A 797 -14.03 15.40 -11.15
C LYS A 797 -14.66 14.67 -9.98
N ALA A 798 -15.44 13.63 -10.23
CA ALA A 798 -16.09 12.85 -9.18
C ALA A 798 -15.13 11.85 -8.55
N LEU A 799 -15.39 11.51 -7.28
CA LEU A 799 -14.84 10.32 -6.64
C LEU A 799 -15.82 9.18 -6.90
N VAL A 800 -15.37 8.04 -7.44
CA VAL A 800 -16.25 6.95 -7.88
C VAL A 800 -16.09 5.72 -7.00
N TYR A 801 -17.18 5.28 -6.37
CA TYR A 801 -17.25 4.08 -5.53
C TYR A 801 -18.25 3.12 -6.17
N ILE A 802 -17.75 1.97 -6.62
CA ILE A 802 -18.57 0.89 -7.18
C ILE A 802 -18.39 -0.34 -6.30
N THR A 803 -19.45 -0.77 -5.63
CA THR A 803 -19.41 -1.93 -4.72
C THR A 803 -20.49 -2.94 -5.06
N ASP A 804 -20.22 -4.23 -4.91
CA ASP A 804 -21.25 -5.28 -5.05
C ASP A 804 -21.99 -5.21 -6.40
N CYS A 805 -21.26 -4.90 -7.47
CA CYS A 805 -21.83 -4.69 -8.81
C CYS A 805 -21.30 -5.72 -9.80
N TYR A 806 -22.06 -5.95 -10.88
CA TYR A 806 -21.62 -6.87 -11.92
C TYR A 806 -22.04 -6.50 -13.33
N ASN A 807 -21.28 -7.01 -14.31
CA ASN A 807 -21.65 -7.01 -15.72
C ASN A 807 -21.62 -8.43 -16.30
N THR A 808 -22.72 -8.86 -16.91
CA THR A 808 -22.82 -10.08 -17.72
C THR A 808 -23.30 -9.83 -19.15
N GLY A 809 -23.86 -8.64 -19.42
CA GLY A 809 -24.23 -8.23 -20.78
C GLY A 809 -23.03 -8.06 -21.72
N VAL A 810 -23.24 -8.27 -23.02
CA VAL A 810 -22.19 -8.13 -24.04
C VAL A 810 -21.92 -6.66 -24.30
N ILE A 811 -20.65 -6.26 -24.26
CA ILE A 811 -20.21 -4.89 -24.57
C ILE A 811 -19.51 -4.90 -25.93
N THR A 812 -20.18 -4.36 -26.94
CA THR A 812 -19.59 -4.10 -28.27
C THR A 812 -19.19 -2.64 -28.37
N ALA A 813 -17.89 -2.35 -28.38
CA ALA A 813 -17.41 -0.97 -28.37
C ALA A 813 -16.14 -0.73 -29.20
N GLN A 814 -15.79 0.53 -29.41
CA GLN A 814 -14.53 0.89 -30.07
C GLN A 814 -13.38 1.02 -29.07
N ARG A 815 -12.92 2.25 -28.81
CA ARG A 815 -11.75 2.53 -27.97
C ARG A 815 -12.19 2.84 -26.54
N GLU A 816 -11.27 2.69 -25.60
CA GLU A 816 -11.42 3.26 -24.26
C GLU A 816 -12.60 2.68 -23.44
N SER A 817 -12.93 1.41 -23.66
CA SER A 817 -14.05 0.68 -23.03
C SER A 817 -13.56 -0.54 -22.25
N ALA A 818 -14.32 -0.99 -21.25
CA ALA A 818 -14.00 -2.16 -20.44
C ALA A 818 -15.28 -2.78 -19.83
N GLY A 819 -15.16 -3.93 -19.15
CA GLY A 819 -16.30 -4.71 -18.67
C GLY A 819 -17.19 -3.97 -17.65
N LEU A 820 -16.58 -3.38 -16.64
CA LEU A 820 -17.29 -2.65 -15.59
C LEU A 820 -17.37 -1.14 -15.89
N SER A 821 -16.27 -0.52 -16.31
CA SER A 821 -16.24 0.91 -16.64
C SER A 821 -15.22 1.34 -17.69
N GLY A 822 -15.66 2.15 -18.66
CA GLY A 822 -14.82 2.69 -19.72
C GLY A 822 -13.83 3.77 -19.26
N TRP A 823 -14.16 4.54 -18.22
CA TRP A 823 -13.22 5.48 -17.59
C TRP A 823 -13.70 5.92 -16.20
N LEU A 824 -13.06 5.42 -15.16
CA LEU A 824 -13.28 5.78 -13.76
C LEU A 824 -12.62 7.10 -13.36
N GLY A 825 -11.64 7.56 -14.14
CA GLY A 825 -10.80 8.73 -13.82
C GLY A 825 -9.60 8.38 -12.94
N ASP A 826 -8.99 9.42 -12.37
CA ASP A 826 -7.82 9.28 -11.50
C ASP A 826 -8.14 8.70 -10.12
N ARG A 827 -9.43 8.61 -9.73
CA ARG A 827 -9.84 8.46 -8.32
C ARG A 827 -11.08 7.58 -8.20
N ALA A 828 -10.87 6.28 -8.02
CA ALA A 828 -11.97 5.33 -7.86
C ALA A 828 -11.60 4.15 -6.97
N LYS A 829 -12.60 3.63 -6.26
CA LYS A 829 -12.54 2.34 -5.57
C LYS A 829 -13.59 1.42 -6.19
N VAL A 830 -13.16 0.22 -6.57
CA VAL A 830 -14.04 -0.84 -7.05
C VAL A 830 -13.85 -2.03 -6.13
N GLU A 831 -14.93 -2.46 -5.49
CA GLU A 831 -14.91 -3.46 -4.44
C GLU A 831 -15.99 -4.52 -4.66
N ASN A 832 -15.65 -5.78 -4.48
CA ASN A 832 -16.60 -6.88 -4.56
C ASN A 832 -17.43 -6.90 -5.87
N CYS A 833 -16.76 -6.67 -7.00
CA CYS A 833 -17.42 -6.56 -8.31
C CYS A 833 -16.92 -7.63 -9.27
N TYR A 834 -17.74 -8.01 -10.27
CA TYR A 834 -17.26 -8.92 -11.31
C TYR A 834 -17.75 -8.61 -12.72
N ASN A 835 -16.99 -9.07 -13.72
CA ASN A 835 -17.40 -9.04 -15.13
C ASN A 835 -17.34 -10.46 -15.71
N ALA A 836 -18.49 -10.97 -16.15
CA ALA A 836 -18.58 -12.19 -16.94
C ALA A 836 -19.09 -11.94 -18.38
N GLY A 837 -19.46 -10.70 -18.72
CA GLY A 837 -19.89 -10.34 -20.06
C GLY A 837 -18.74 -10.29 -21.06
N GLU A 838 -19.01 -10.72 -22.29
CA GLU A 838 -18.06 -10.64 -23.40
C GLU A 838 -17.80 -9.18 -23.79
N ILE A 839 -16.53 -8.83 -24.00
CA ILE A 839 -16.13 -7.49 -24.42
C ILE A 839 -15.55 -7.56 -25.84
N VAL A 840 -16.33 -7.07 -26.81
CA VAL A 840 -15.99 -7.06 -28.23
C VAL A 840 -15.47 -5.66 -28.60
N LEU A 841 -14.14 -5.52 -28.69
CA LEU A 841 -13.47 -4.24 -29.00
C LEU A 841 -12.86 -4.22 -30.40
N GLU A 842 -13.09 -3.14 -31.16
CA GLU A 842 -12.40 -2.91 -32.45
C GLU A 842 -10.89 -2.61 -32.27
N SER A 843 -10.50 -2.03 -31.14
CA SER A 843 -9.10 -1.72 -30.80
C SER A 843 -8.82 -2.05 -29.33
N PRO A 844 -8.61 -3.32 -28.97
CA PRO A 844 -8.49 -3.74 -27.59
C PRO A 844 -7.22 -3.19 -26.92
N ASP A 845 -7.39 -2.57 -25.75
CA ASP A 845 -6.30 -2.38 -24.79
C ASP A 845 -6.22 -3.65 -23.95
N ALA A 846 -5.20 -4.49 -24.19
CA ALA A 846 -5.06 -5.78 -23.53
C ALA A 846 -4.82 -5.69 -22.02
N SER A 847 -4.54 -4.50 -21.46
CA SER A 847 -4.15 -4.29 -20.07
C SER A 847 -5.28 -3.79 -19.15
N ASN A 848 -6.37 -3.28 -19.71
CA ASN A 848 -7.48 -2.67 -18.95
C ASN A 848 -8.84 -3.27 -19.33
N THR A 849 -9.01 -4.58 -19.14
CA THR A 849 -10.21 -5.33 -19.54
C THR A 849 -11.39 -5.18 -18.59
N PHE A 850 -11.13 -4.96 -17.30
CA PHE A 850 -12.16 -4.86 -16.27
C PHE A 850 -12.68 -3.44 -16.10
N ALA A 851 -11.80 -2.47 -15.82
CA ALA A 851 -12.16 -1.06 -15.75
C ALA A 851 -10.94 -0.15 -15.99
N ARG A 852 -11.14 1.01 -16.62
CA ARG A 852 -10.03 1.94 -16.94
C ARG A 852 -9.92 3.07 -15.92
N GLY A 853 -8.72 3.32 -15.37
CA GLY A 853 -8.43 4.43 -14.46
C GLY A 853 -6.94 4.46 -14.05
N ASN A 854 -6.44 5.60 -13.55
CA ASN A 854 -5.00 5.77 -13.27
C ASN A 854 -4.57 5.35 -11.85
N LYS A 855 -5.43 5.53 -10.84
CA LYS A 855 -5.18 5.13 -9.44
C LYS A 855 -6.37 4.37 -8.84
N THR A 856 -6.92 3.43 -9.59
CA THR A 856 -8.06 2.63 -9.13
C THR A 856 -7.61 1.50 -8.22
N ALA A 857 -8.21 1.40 -7.03
CA ALA A 857 -8.05 0.24 -6.17
C ALA A 857 -9.12 -0.80 -6.52
N PHE A 858 -8.68 -2.01 -6.86
CA PHE A 858 -9.55 -3.18 -7.08
C PHE A 858 -9.43 -4.11 -5.87
N VAL A 859 -10.54 -4.31 -5.16
CA VAL A 859 -10.61 -5.17 -3.96
C VAL A 859 -11.67 -6.23 -4.21
N ASN A 860 -11.34 -7.51 -4.01
CA ASN A 860 -12.27 -8.63 -4.24
C ASN A 860 -12.97 -8.57 -5.63
N CYS A 861 -12.23 -8.18 -6.67
CA CYS A 861 -12.78 -8.04 -8.03
C CYS A 861 -12.37 -9.21 -8.91
N TYR A 862 -13.31 -9.67 -9.75
CA TYR A 862 -13.10 -10.85 -10.60
C TYR A 862 -13.53 -10.60 -12.04
N GLU A 863 -12.88 -11.26 -12.99
CA GLU A 863 -13.32 -11.24 -14.39
C GLU A 863 -13.07 -12.60 -15.06
N LEU A 864 -13.94 -12.96 -16.00
CA LEU A 864 -13.81 -14.21 -16.76
C LEU A 864 -12.54 -14.17 -17.62
N ASP A 865 -11.67 -15.18 -17.48
CA ASP A 865 -10.38 -15.29 -18.17
C ASP A 865 -9.47 -14.05 -18.00
N GLY A 866 -9.48 -13.49 -16.79
CA GLY A 866 -8.98 -12.15 -16.51
C GLY A 866 -7.54 -11.81 -16.83
N LYS A 867 -7.35 -10.54 -17.16
CA LYS A 867 -6.08 -9.91 -17.57
C LYS A 867 -5.72 -8.68 -16.74
N GLN A 868 -6.66 -8.14 -15.97
CA GLN A 868 -6.51 -6.96 -15.12
C GLN A 868 -6.79 -7.25 -13.64
N VAL A 869 -7.85 -8.00 -13.31
CA VAL A 869 -8.22 -8.40 -11.94
C VAL A 869 -8.16 -9.92 -11.76
N ASN A 870 -8.64 -10.46 -10.63
CA ASN A 870 -8.58 -11.91 -10.39
C ASN A 870 -9.34 -12.67 -11.47
N GLY A 871 -8.64 -13.52 -12.21
CA GLY A 871 -9.25 -14.36 -13.24
C GLY A 871 -10.06 -15.50 -12.63
N VAL A 872 -11.28 -15.72 -13.15
CA VAL A 872 -12.07 -16.94 -12.91
C VAL A 872 -12.38 -17.61 -14.24
N THR A 873 -12.57 -18.93 -14.19
CA THR A 873 -12.97 -19.73 -15.37
C THR A 873 -14.49 -19.85 -15.47
N SER A 874 -15.00 -20.24 -16.65
CA SER A 874 -16.44 -20.50 -16.82
C SER A 874 -16.95 -21.58 -15.85
N THR A 875 -16.12 -22.58 -15.53
CA THR A 875 -16.48 -23.58 -14.52
C THR A 875 -16.63 -22.98 -13.13
N GLN A 876 -15.76 -22.06 -12.73
CA GLN A 876 -15.84 -21.38 -11.42
C GLN A 876 -17.01 -20.40 -11.34
N LEU A 877 -17.44 -19.87 -12.48
CA LEU A 877 -18.65 -19.05 -12.60
C LEU A 877 -19.91 -19.89 -12.38
N GLU A 878 -19.98 -21.08 -13.00
CA GLU A 878 -21.16 -21.96 -12.97
C GLU A 878 -21.26 -22.79 -11.68
N ASN A 879 -20.14 -23.20 -11.09
CA ASN A 879 -20.14 -24.15 -9.97
C ASN A 879 -20.35 -23.50 -8.60
N GLY A 880 -20.41 -22.16 -8.49
CA GLY A 880 -20.59 -21.44 -7.23
C GLY A 880 -19.32 -20.88 -6.60
N GLU A 881 -18.13 -21.21 -7.13
CA GLU A 881 -16.86 -20.74 -6.59
C GLU A 881 -16.78 -19.21 -6.58
N LEU A 882 -17.14 -18.55 -7.69
CA LEU A 882 -17.15 -17.09 -7.76
C LEU A 882 -18.11 -16.48 -6.72
N CYS A 883 -19.32 -17.04 -6.56
CA CYS A 883 -20.27 -16.57 -5.56
C CYS A 883 -19.69 -16.65 -4.14
N TYR A 884 -19.03 -17.76 -3.81
CA TYR A 884 -18.38 -17.95 -2.52
C TYR A 884 -17.20 -17.00 -2.28
N LEU A 885 -16.41 -16.73 -3.32
CA LEU A 885 -15.30 -15.78 -3.28
C LEU A 885 -15.78 -14.33 -3.09
N LEU A 886 -16.84 -13.93 -3.80
CA LEU A 886 -17.47 -12.61 -3.64
C LEU A 886 -18.02 -12.42 -2.22
N ASN A 887 -18.52 -13.48 -1.59
CA ASN A 887 -18.95 -13.43 -0.19
C ASN A 887 -17.78 -13.61 0.81
N GLY A 888 -16.54 -13.34 0.42
CA GLY A 888 -15.38 -13.34 1.32
C GLY A 888 -15.03 -14.71 1.88
N ARG A 889 -15.38 -15.80 1.17
CA ARG A 889 -15.22 -17.19 1.63
C ARG A 889 -16.02 -17.50 2.91
N GLN A 890 -17.09 -16.76 3.14
CA GLN A 890 -18.06 -17.01 4.22
C GLN A 890 -19.48 -17.01 3.67
N SER A 891 -20.41 -17.50 4.50
CA SER A 891 -21.83 -17.61 4.15
C SER A 891 -22.74 -16.88 5.15
N GLU A 892 -22.15 -16.27 6.19
CA GLU A 892 -22.83 -15.34 7.09
C GLU A 892 -22.79 -13.96 6.40
N ASP A 893 -23.96 -13.33 6.20
CA ASP A 893 -24.14 -12.04 5.50
C ASP A 893 -23.82 -12.04 3.98
N ALA A 894 -24.26 -13.08 3.27
CA ALA A 894 -24.12 -13.18 1.82
C ALA A 894 -24.76 -11.99 1.06
N VAL A 895 -23.98 -11.37 0.16
CA VAL A 895 -24.43 -10.30 -0.75
C VAL A 895 -24.78 -10.88 -2.12
N PHE A 896 -23.95 -11.82 -2.60
CA PHE A 896 -24.20 -12.55 -3.83
C PHE A 896 -24.85 -13.90 -3.53
N PHE A 897 -25.79 -14.31 -4.38
CA PHE A 897 -26.54 -15.55 -4.31
C PHE A 897 -26.40 -16.31 -5.63
N GLN A 898 -26.48 -17.63 -5.60
CA GLN A 898 -26.46 -18.46 -6.80
C GLN A 898 -27.09 -19.82 -6.52
N THR A 899 -28.22 -20.10 -7.16
CA THR A 899 -28.86 -21.42 -7.22
C THR A 899 -28.11 -22.29 -8.24
N LEU A 900 -27.26 -23.18 -7.74
CA LEU A 900 -26.37 -24.03 -8.53
C LEU A 900 -27.15 -24.97 -9.45
N GLY A 901 -26.78 -24.96 -10.73
CA GLY A 901 -27.45 -25.72 -11.78
C GLY A 901 -28.66 -25.01 -12.41
N GLU A 902 -29.10 -23.88 -11.85
CA GLU A 902 -30.17 -23.02 -12.41
C GLU A 902 -29.60 -21.67 -12.88
N ASP A 903 -28.81 -21.01 -12.01
CA ASP A 903 -28.21 -19.72 -12.30
C ASP A 903 -26.89 -19.87 -13.06
N ALA A 904 -26.76 -19.12 -14.15
CA ALA A 904 -25.54 -19.09 -14.96
C ALA A 904 -24.38 -18.33 -14.29
N HIS A 905 -24.67 -17.47 -13.31
CA HIS A 905 -23.70 -16.62 -12.62
C HIS A 905 -24.23 -16.17 -11.25
N PRO A 906 -23.40 -15.61 -10.36
CA PRO A 906 -23.86 -15.01 -9.11
C PRO A 906 -24.80 -13.82 -9.34
N VAL A 907 -25.89 -13.73 -8.60
CA VAL A 907 -26.89 -12.66 -8.67
C VAL A 907 -27.01 -11.92 -7.34
N LEU A 908 -27.63 -10.73 -7.37
CA LEU A 908 -27.88 -9.92 -6.17
C LEU A 908 -29.28 -10.16 -5.59
N ASP A 909 -30.07 -11.05 -6.22
CA ASP A 909 -31.41 -11.39 -5.76
C ASP A 909 -31.35 -12.46 -4.66
N LYS A 910 -31.68 -12.04 -3.43
CA LYS A 910 -31.74 -12.89 -2.24
C LYS A 910 -32.79 -14.00 -2.28
N THR A 911 -33.68 -14.03 -3.28
CA THR A 911 -34.60 -15.16 -3.48
C THR A 911 -33.87 -16.39 -3.98
N HIS A 912 -32.64 -16.23 -4.51
CA HIS A 912 -31.74 -17.30 -4.89
C HIS A 912 -30.96 -17.83 -3.68
N LYS A 913 -30.29 -18.98 -3.85
CA LYS A 913 -29.67 -19.69 -2.74
C LYS A 913 -28.26 -19.19 -2.40
N VAL A 914 -27.88 -19.28 -1.13
CA VAL A 914 -26.50 -19.04 -0.67
C VAL A 914 -25.61 -20.19 -1.14
N VAL A 915 -24.34 -19.90 -1.44
CA VAL A 915 -23.33 -20.92 -1.76
C VAL A 915 -22.43 -21.19 -0.55
N PHE A 916 -22.26 -22.47 -0.23
CA PHE A 916 -21.37 -22.99 0.81
C PHE A 916 -20.26 -23.82 0.17
N PHE A 917 -19.10 -23.89 0.84
CA PHE A 917 -18.04 -24.84 0.49
C PHE A 917 -17.99 -25.95 1.55
N ASP A 918 -18.20 -27.20 1.16
CA ASP A 918 -18.26 -28.35 2.09
C ASP A 918 -16.88 -28.98 2.40
N GLY A 919 -15.81 -28.38 1.86
CA GLY A 919 -14.45 -28.92 1.91
C GLY A 919 -14.04 -29.70 0.66
N LYS A 920 -14.96 -29.95 -0.27
CA LYS A 920 -14.72 -30.66 -1.54
C LYS A 920 -15.38 -29.97 -2.73
N GLU A 921 -16.64 -29.56 -2.61
CA GLU A 921 -17.42 -28.93 -3.66
C GLU A 921 -18.28 -27.77 -3.11
N TYR A 922 -18.84 -27.00 -4.03
CA TYR A 922 -19.74 -25.90 -3.72
C TYR A 922 -21.19 -26.39 -3.77
N VAL A 923 -21.97 -26.04 -2.75
CA VAL A 923 -23.34 -26.55 -2.55
C VAL A 923 -24.27 -25.43 -2.09
N ASN A 924 -25.56 -25.55 -2.38
CA ASN A 924 -26.57 -24.60 -1.86
C ASN A 924 -27.20 -24.99 -0.54
N GLU A 925 -27.00 -26.23 -0.12
CA GLU A 925 -27.46 -26.73 1.16
C GLU A 925 -26.21 -27.10 1.95
N PRO A 926 -25.98 -26.51 3.13
CA PRO A 926 -24.84 -26.88 3.95
C PRO A 926 -24.96 -28.38 4.29
N VAL A 927 -23.85 -29.13 4.24
CA VAL A 927 -23.86 -30.55 4.57
C VAL A 927 -24.34 -30.72 6.01
N THR A 928 -25.55 -31.24 6.17
CA THR A 928 -26.18 -31.47 7.48
C THR A 928 -25.64 -32.75 8.11
N ASP A 929 -24.39 -32.74 8.56
CA ASP A 929 -23.96 -33.70 9.60
C ASP A 929 -24.38 -33.18 10.99
N ALA A 930 -25.64 -32.75 11.10
CA ALA A 930 -26.21 -32.21 12.32
C ALA A 930 -27.04 -33.30 13.03
N ILE A 931 -26.56 -33.76 14.18
CA ILE A 931 -27.36 -34.51 15.14
C ILE A 931 -28.10 -33.47 16.01
N ASP A 932 -29.43 -33.39 15.89
CA ASP A 932 -30.30 -32.44 16.61
C ASP A 932 -30.47 -32.73 18.11
N SER A 933 -29.64 -33.58 18.72
CA SER A 933 -29.77 -33.85 20.15
C SER A 933 -28.49 -34.33 20.82
N VAL A 934 -28.33 -33.93 22.09
CA VAL A 934 -27.30 -34.42 23.03
C VAL A 934 -27.60 -35.85 23.52
N LYS A 935 -28.69 -36.48 23.04
CA LYS A 935 -29.06 -37.87 23.36
C LYS A 935 -28.83 -38.78 22.17
N ASP A 936 -27.76 -39.55 22.27
CA ASP A 936 -27.63 -40.79 21.51
C ASP A 936 -28.74 -41.78 21.92
N THR A 937 -29.16 -42.62 20.98
CA THR A 937 -29.98 -43.84 21.09
C THR A 937 -29.63 -44.80 22.24
N VAL A 938 -28.58 -44.54 23.03
CA VAL A 938 -28.05 -45.38 24.11
C VAL A 938 -28.17 -44.75 25.53
N GLY A 939 -28.64 -43.50 25.66
CA GLY A 939 -29.07 -42.95 26.96
C GLY A 939 -27.99 -42.54 27.97
N ALA A 940 -26.75 -42.28 27.54
CA ALA A 940 -25.69 -41.71 28.39
C ALA A 940 -25.74 -40.17 28.42
N ASP A 941 -25.44 -39.56 29.58
CA ASP A 941 -25.43 -38.10 29.80
C ASP A 941 -24.00 -37.54 29.72
N VAL A 942 -23.86 -36.22 29.53
CA VAL A 942 -22.54 -35.53 29.53
C VAL A 942 -22.01 -35.39 30.97
N GLU A 943 -20.82 -35.95 31.23
CA GLU A 943 -20.12 -35.89 32.53
C GLU A 943 -19.14 -34.72 32.59
N SER A 944 -18.40 -34.43 31.50
CA SER A 944 -17.48 -33.28 31.43
C SER A 944 -17.27 -32.80 30.00
N ILE A 945 -17.00 -31.50 29.84
CA ILE A 945 -16.84 -30.84 28.55
C ILE A 945 -15.41 -30.32 28.44
N TRP A 946 -14.83 -30.47 27.26
CA TRP A 946 -13.47 -30.10 26.91
C TRP A 946 -13.48 -29.41 25.55
N THR A 947 -12.60 -28.44 25.36
CA THR A 947 -12.34 -27.86 24.03
C THR A 947 -11.56 -28.84 23.17
N LEU A 948 -11.49 -28.59 21.85
CA LEU A 948 -10.64 -29.36 20.93
C LEU A 948 -9.14 -29.36 21.32
N PHE A 949 -8.72 -28.38 22.13
CA PHE A 949 -7.37 -28.25 22.66
C PHE A 949 -7.19 -28.84 24.06
N GLY A 950 -8.20 -29.56 24.58
CA GLY A 950 -8.09 -30.25 25.88
C GLY A 950 -8.23 -29.33 27.10
N VAL A 951 -8.91 -28.19 26.99
CA VAL A 951 -9.23 -27.31 28.12
C VAL A 951 -10.63 -27.61 28.65
N ARG A 952 -10.79 -27.80 29.96
CA ARG A 952 -12.08 -28.14 30.58
C ARG A 952 -13.03 -26.93 30.56
N SER A 953 -14.26 -27.13 30.07
CA SER A 953 -15.35 -26.15 30.03
C SER A 953 -16.49 -26.57 30.95
N GLN A 954 -17.22 -25.59 31.50
CA GLN A 954 -18.43 -25.84 32.32
C GLN A 954 -19.72 -25.84 31.50
N THR A 955 -19.69 -25.26 30.29
CA THR A 955 -20.84 -25.15 29.40
C THR A 955 -20.48 -25.61 27.98
N LEU A 956 -21.48 -26.11 27.26
CA LEU A 956 -21.41 -26.41 25.84
C LEU A 956 -21.30 -25.10 25.07
N ARG A 957 -20.36 -25.01 24.13
CA ARG A 957 -20.14 -23.82 23.30
C ARG A 957 -20.64 -24.06 21.88
N LYS A 958 -21.20 -23.03 21.23
CA LYS A 958 -21.48 -23.06 19.79
C LYS A 958 -20.22 -23.50 19.03
N GLY A 959 -20.35 -24.47 18.13
CA GLY A 959 -19.22 -25.18 17.51
C GLY A 959 -18.91 -26.55 18.13
N VAL A 960 -17.75 -27.12 17.79
CA VAL A 960 -17.38 -28.50 18.17
C VAL A 960 -16.83 -28.56 19.60
N ASN A 961 -17.46 -29.39 20.43
CA ASN A 961 -17.08 -29.67 21.80
C ASN A 961 -16.56 -31.11 21.88
N VAL A 962 -15.60 -31.37 22.77
CA VAL A 962 -15.18 -32.72 23.14
C VAL A 962 -15.79 -33.03 24.49
N VAL A 963 -16.67 -34.01 24.59
CA VAL A 963 -17.32 -34.36 25.84
C VAL A 963 -16.94 -35.76 26.29
N ARG A 964 -16.87 -35.95 27.61
CA ARG A 964 -16.86 -37.28 28.23
C ARG A 964 -18.28 -37.59 28.72
N MET A 965 -18.77 -38.78 28.39
CA MET A 965 -20.11 -39.24 28.73
C MET A 965 -20.08 -40.11 30.00
N THR A 966 -21.23 -40.30 30.65
CA THR A 966 -21.38 -41.14 31.86
C THR A 966 -21.09 -42.62 31.62
N ASP A 967 -21.10 -43.09 30.37
CA ASP A 967 -20.67 -44.43 29.96
C ASP A 967 -19.14 -44.58 29.82
N GLY A 968 -18.39 -43.50 30.07
CA GLY A 968 -16.93 -43.44 29.98
C GLY A 968 -16.37 -43.14 28.59
N THR A 969 -17.22 -43.02 27.56
CA THR A 969 -16.79 -42.68 26.20
C THR A 969 -16.45 -41.19 26.06
N VAL A 970 -15.53 -40.87 25.15
CA VAL A 970 -15.21 -39.49 24.75
C VAL A 970 -15.74 -39.28 23.34
N ARG A 971 -16.50 -38.20 23.13
CA ARG A 971 -17.23 -37.92 21.89
C ARG A 971 -17.04 -36.47 21.46
N LYS A 972 -17.13 -36.21 20.15
CA LYS A 972 -17.22 -34.85 19.61
C LYS A 972 -18.70 -34.49 19.43
N ILE A 973 -19.14 -33.36 20.00
CA ILE A 973 -20.51 -32.85 19.91
C ILE A 973 -20.46 -31.44 19.32
N LEU A 974 -21.10 -31.24 18.18
CA LEU A 974 -21.33 -29.90 17.62
C LEU A 974 -22.58 -29.29 18.24
N VAL A 975 -22.49 -28.07 18.74
CA VAL A 975 -23.60 -27.31 19.34
C VAL A 975 -23.89 -26.12 18.44
N LYS A 976 -25.15 -25.92 18.05
CA LYS A 976 -25.57 -24.77 17.20
C LYS A 976 -25.69 -23.48 18.00
#